data_AF-A0A970EEK5-F1
#
_entry.id   AF-A0A970EEK5-F1
#
_cell.length_a   1.000
_cell.length_b   1.000
_cell.length_c   1.000
_cell.angle_alpha   90.00
_cell.angle_beta   90.00
_cell.angle_gamma   90.00
#
_symmetry.space_group_name_H-M   'P 1'
#
loop_
_entity.id
_entity.type
_entity.pdbx_description
1 polymer ?
#
loop_
_entity_poly.entity_id
_entity_poly.type
_entity_poly.pdbx_seq_one_letter_code
_entity_poly.pdbx_strand_id
1 'polypeptide(L)'
;GSYVSNIQGGTNDALTLKVNVDKAGLYKLEIYHSNGELFGAHSYNPQITDRYASFKVNEDDPVRLYFKNTYSNENFRPKTIPVYLNAGENEIKIYNDNYKILRCGTGSAGNITYQTLVNYAPNFDKFIIYPASLDEVTPSDETFQVNLFSTEGGKAFIDNYFAKAGEYVNLILTPDYTDSTIKVLANNTDITGLMEKSAGGYQLTYQVNEDTTFHVSFTNPENMDKYIKNSSFGLGDLTYYDIEGEVTIESSEDNRLYTTYYAHLQSGAKINQKITGIEDGTYSFYVYAKGSGNITLTDGINSKTYQVSERYERYELRFTVNNSTTQIGVLADGEIYLDDLSLTNDNIDSGILYFVDCGDSNPKTLSKGDKFGIYNSVTEQFYGEDPVTGKYWGLVDDYTPNANYPTLLTGRLTWPYEYDTTDGRDKVVSYRYSRDQDYMYPQPGITYKFELPNGEYTVESAYYLPSSWMSGVNRRCKITLNGVVYINSFLPTTNPESPMVFNHSVNVTDGFLTYNVTVDADGIGGSAVSYIIIRKKDTKERMYFPIDLTNKVVTGTPSWNNVASTAAQYAFDNNTSTFFDGLVGGYCQVDLGQITDISQIGYSPRPSYESRMVGGMFLGSKDGENWVKLYVIPTAPGPYIETKVTAGQFLTRDTFYRYIRYTNLVDNANIAEIKIYKNADVMFSVINLNPESVNISKAYIENNKAYITHSSQGEVTFVIAKYKDNKLESIITKKADSSDMEIELSGGFDRNCTYKFFVWDLKNLFPYTKLAS
;
A
#
# COMPACT_ATOMS: atom_id res chain seq x y z
N GLY A 1 -39.57 25.63 -9.10
CA GLY A 1 -40.44 26.14 -10.18
C GLY A 1 -41.19 27.40 -9.80
N SER A 2 -40.69 28.11 -8.79
CA SER A 2 -41.19 29.39 -8.29
C SER A 2 -40.04 29.95 -7.48
N TYR A 3 -39.73 31.24 -7.62
CA TYR A 3 -38.57 31.87 -6.98
C TYR A 3 -38.97 33.15 -6.27
N VAL A 4 -38.19 33.54 -5.27
CA VAL A 4 -38.30 34.84 -4.60
C VAL A 4 -37.55 35.89 -5.43
N SER A 5 -38.19 37.04 -5.65
CA SER A 5 -37.63 38.16 -6.43
C SER A 5 -38.06 39.50 -5.83
N ASN A 6 -37.64 40.61 -6.44
CA ASN A 6 -38.02 41.98 -6.06
C ASN A 6 -37.69 42.39 -4.61
N ILE A 7 -36.71 41.75 -3.96
CA ILE A 7 -36.17 42.20 -2.67
C ILE A 7 -35.41 43.52 -2.90
N GLN A 8 -36.07 44.67 -2.68
CA GLN A 8 -35.56 45.97 -3.09
C GLN A 8 -34.68 46.64 -2.02
N GLY A 9 -33.54 47.17 -2.47
CA GLY A 9 -32.63 47.96 -1.65
C GLY A 9 -33.28 49.21 -1.06
N GLY A 10 -33.14 49.40 0.25
CA GLY A 10 -33.63 50.59 0.95
C GLY A 10 -35.11 50.53 1.33
N THR A 11 -35.72 49.35 1.23
CA THR A 11 -37.06 49.04 1.71
C THR A 11 -36.99 48.08 2.91
N ASN A 12 -38.14 47.57 3.37
CA ASN A 12 -38.21 46.52 4.37
C ASN A 12 -38.20 45.10 3.76
N ASP A 13 -38.04 44.96 2.44
CA ASP A 13 -38.11 43.68 1.75
C ASP A 13 -36.97 42.75 2.20
N ALA A 14 -37.33 41.55 2.66
CA ALA A 14 -36.39 40.54 3.12
C ALA A 14 -36.97 39.13 2.97
N LEU A 15 -36.07 38.16 2.86
CA LEU A 15 -36.35 36.72 2.91
C LEU A 15 -35.65 36.14 4.14
N THR A 16 -36.39 35.52 5.06
CA THR A 16 -35.79 34.82 6.22
C THR A 16 -35.95 33.32 6.05
N LEU A 17 -34.83 32.60 6.15
CA LEU A 17 -34.79 31.14 6.25
C LEU A 17 -34.73 30.75 7.73
N LYS A 18 -35.57 29.80 8.16
CA LYS A 18 -35.44 29.12 9.45
C LYS A 18 -34.77 27.76 9.21
N VAL A 19 -33.71 27.46 9.95
CA VAL A 19 -32.84 26.30 9.74
C VAL A 19 -32.58 25.63 11.08
N ASN A 20 -32.98 24.37 11.23
CA ASN A 20 -32.67 23.56 12.41
C ASN A 20 -31.50 22.60 12.10
N VAL A 21 -30.47 22.55 12.94
CA VAL A 21 -29.34 21.63 12.81
C VAL A 21 -28.99 20.93 14.11
N ASP A 22 -28.58 19.66 14.04
CA ASP A 22 -28.37 18.80 15.22
C ASP A 22 -27.10 19.13 16.02
N LYS A 23 -26.10 19.75 15.39
CA LYS A 23 -24.81 20.13 15.99
C LYS A 23 -24.47 21.58 15.64
N ALA A 24 -23.80 22.28 16.55
CA ALA A 24 -23.15 23.54 16.23
C ALA A 24 -21.91 23.28 15.36
N GLY A 25 -21.67 24.10 14.34
CA GLY A 25 -20.50 23.92 13.48
C GLY A 25 -20.59 24.63 12.14
N LEU A 26 -19.63 24.32 11.26
CA LEU A 26 -19.54 24.88 9.92
C LEU A 26 -20.36 24.05 8.92
N TYR A 27 -21.29 24.70 8.25
CA TYR A 27 -22.11 24.16 7.18
C TYR A 27 -21.77 24.87 5.85
N LYS A 28 -22.10 24.24 4.73
CA LYS A 28 -22.15 24.84 3.39
C LYS A 28 -23.61 25.15 3.06
N LEU A 29 -23.87 26.42 2.77
CA LEU A 29 -25.13 26.94 2.23
C LEU A 29 -24.96 27.14 0.72
N GLU A 30 -25.58 26.27 -0.06
CA GLU A 30 -25.69 26.42 -1.52
C GLU A 30 -26.95 27.22 -1.87
N ILE A 31 -26.75 28.32 -2.61
CA ILE A 31 -27.77 29.32 -2.95
C ILE A 31 -27.99 29.29 -4.45
N TYR A 32 -29.18 28.90 -4.92
CA TYR A 32 -29.53 28.95 -6.34
C TYR A 32 -30.09 30.34 -6.67
N HIS A 33 -29.27 31.14 -7.34
CA HIS A 33 -29.61 32.51 -7.71
C HIS A 33 -29.77 32.70 -9.23
N SER A 34 -30.56 33.70 -9.63
CA SER A 34 -30.51 34.25 -10.99
C SER A 34 -30.40 35.78 -10.98
N ASN A 35 -29.75 36.32 -12.00
CA ASN A 35 -29.51 37.74 -12.16
C ASN A 35 -29.36 38.07 -13.66
N GLY A 36 -30.40 38.65 -14.26
CA GLY A 36 -30.36 39.18 -15.63
C GLY A 36 -30.06 40.68 -15.74
N GLU A 37 -29.54 41.33 -14.70
CA GLU A 37 -29.45 42.80 -14.65
C GLU A 37 -28.35 43.38 -15.56
N LEU A 38 -28.74 44.34 -16.40
CA LEU A 38 -27.84 45.10 -17.28
C LEU A 38 -27.78 46.56 -16.84
N PHE A 39 -26.58 47.14 -16.69
CA PHE A 39 -26.39 48.54 -16.31
C PHE A 39 -26.40 49.53 -17.48
N GLY A 40 -26.61 49.03 -18.70
CA GLY A 40 -26.73 49.84 -19.91
C GLY A 40 -27.00 48.99 -21.15
N ALA A 41 -27.13 49.66 -22.30
CA ALA A 41 -27.38 49.01 -23.59
C ALA A 41 -26.29 49.34 -24.62
N HIS A 42 -25.87 48.32 -25.38
CA HIS A 42 -25.00 48.43 -26.55
C HIS A 42 -25.33 47.33 -27.57
N SER A 43 -25.05 47.56 -28.86
CA SER A 43 -25.52 46.71 -29.97
C SER A 43 -24.87 45.32 -30.07
N TYR A 44 -23.67 45.13 -29.52
CA TYR A 44 -22.93 43.86 -29.57
C TYR A 44 -22.26 43.46 -28.25
N ASN A 45 -22.48 44.21 -27.16
CA ASN A 45 -21.86 43.90 -25.86
C ASN A 45 -22.87 44.15 -24.71
N PRO A 46 -23.51 43.11 -24.15
CA PRO A 46 -24.45 43.28 -23.05
C PRO A 46 -23.71 43.80 -21.80
N GLN A 47 -24.15 44.93 -21.27
CA GLN A 47 -23.52 45.57 -20.10
C GLN A 47 -23.97 44.85 -18.83
N ILE A 48 -23.52 43.61 -18.62
CA ILE A 48 -23.88 42.79 -17.46
C ILE A 48 -23.37 43.40 -16.15
N THR A 49 -24.15 43.31 -15.08
CA THR A 49 -23.71 43.68 -13.73
C THR A 49 -24.11 42.65 -12.68
N ASP A 50 -23.35 42.63 -11.60
CA ASP A 50 -23.57 41.77 -10.45
C ASP A 50 -24.52 42.45 -9.46
N ARG A 51 -25.48 41.66 -8.98
CA ARG A 51 -26.32 42.02 -7.84
C ARG A 51 -25.66 41.58 -6.55
N TYR A 52 -26.12 42.12 -5.44
CA TYR A 52 -25.71 41.67 -4.11
C TYR A 52 -26.91 41.50 -3.20
N ALA A 53 -26.72 40.69 -2.17
CA ALA A 53 -27.64 40.62 -1.03
C ALA A 53 -26.82 40.56 0.26
N SER A 54 -27.40 41.10 1.33
CA SER A 54 -26.85 41.11 2.67
C SER A 54 -27.52 40.02 3.48
N PHE A 55 -26.71 39.16 4.09
CA PHE A 55 -27.12 37.98 4.85
C PHE A 55 -26.74 38.19 6.31
N LYS A 56 -27.73 38.18 7.21
CA LYS A 56 -27.53 38.16 8.66
C LYS A 56 -27.86 36.76 9.18
N VAL A 57 -26.95 36.15 9.94
CA VAL A 57 -27.17 34.84 10.57
C VAL A 57 -27.37 35.07 12.06
N ASN A 58 -28.55 34.74 12.57
CA ASN A 58 -28.94 35.00 13.96
C ASN A 58 -28.67 36.49 14.35
N GLU A 59 -27.84 36.70 15.37
CA GLU A 59 -27.42 38.02 15.85
C GLU A 59 -26.05 38.47 15.34
N ASP A 60 -25.42 37.72 14.43
CA ASP A 60 -24.12 38.08 13.84
C ASP A 60 -24.24 39.29 12.90
N ASP A 61 -23.13 39.99 12.64
CA ASP A 61 -23.09 41.12 11.70
C ASP A 61 -23.42 40.67 10.25
N PRO A 62 -24.17 41.48 9.48
CA PRO A 62 -24.59 41.12 8.13
C PRO A 62 -23.44 41.16 7.11
N VAL A 63 -23.30 40.10 6.32
CA VAL A 63 -22.30 40.01 5.23
C VAL A 63 -22.94 40.27 3.88
N ARG A 64 -22.26 41.08 3.06
CA ARG A 64 -22.69 41.39 1.70
C ARG A 64 -22.07 40.42 0.70
N LEU A 65 -22.90 39.62 0.04
CA LEU A 65 -22.49 38.65 -0.97
C LEU A 65 -22.85 39.16 -2.36
N TYR A 66 -21.87 39.18 -3.27
CA TYR A 66 -22.08 39.48 -4.69
C TYR A 66 -22.39 38.22 -5.48
N PHE A 67 -23.29 38.35 -6.45
CA PHE A 67 -23.85 37.27 -7.25
C PHE A 67 -23.75 37.62 -8.73
N LYS A 68 -22.91 36.83 -9.43
CA LYS A 68 -22.63 37.01 -10.85
C LYS A 68 -23.90 37.03 -11.68
N ASN A 69 -23.92 37.89 -12.70
CA ASN A 69 -24.94 37.86 -13.73
C ASN A 69 -25.05 36.44 -14.34
N THR A 70 -26.26 35.93 -14.50
CA THR A 70 -26.55 34.61 -15.08
C THR A 70 -27.14 34.71 -16.49
N TYR A 71 -26.97 35.84 -17.16
CA TYR A 71 -27.50 36.19 -18.49
C TYR A 71 -29.03 36.29 -18.61
N SER A 72 -29.79 35.73 -17.68
CA SER A 72 -31.26 35.75 -17.65
C SER A 72 -31.80 35.48 -16.25
N ASN A 73 -32.94 36.08 -15.91
CA ASN A 73 -33.69 35.78 -14.69
C ASN A 73 -34.21 34.33 -14.64
N GLU A 74 -34.26 33.63 -15.78
CA GLU A 74 -34.69 32.23 -15.88
C GLU A 74 -33.52 31.22 -15.77
N ASN A 75 -32.25 31.67 -15.75
CA ASN A 75 -31.07 30.81 -15.64
C ASN A 75 -30.54 30.85 -14.20
N PHE A 76 -30.94 29.88 -13.38
CA PHE A 76 -30.47 29.75 -12.01
C PHE A 76 -29.14 29.02 -11.93
N ARG A 77 -28.23 29.50 -11.07
CA ARG A 77 -26.91 28.90 -10.83
C ARG A 77 -26.64 28.82 -9.32
N PRO A 78 -25.99 27.74 -8.84
CA PRO A 78 -25.58 27.67 -7.45
C PRO A 78 -24.42 28.65 -7.18
N LYS A 79 -24.44 29.25 -5.99
CA LYS A 79 -23.29 29.83 -5.30
C LYS A 79 -23.24 29.23 -3.90
N THR A 80 -22.17 28.54 -3.57
CA THR A 80 -21.99 27.90 -2.27
C THR A 80 -21.11 28.75 -1.36
N ILE A 81 -21.55 28.95 -0.13
CA ILE A 81 -20.81 29.67 0.92
C ILE A 81 -20.73 28.83 2.20
N PRO A 82 -19.66 28.91 2.98
CA PRO A 82 -19.68 28.50 4.37
C PRO A 82 -20.63 29.36 5.21
N VAL A 83 -21.30 28.74 6.18
CA VAL A 83 -22.09 29.41 7.23
C VAL A 83 -21.90 28.65 8.54
N TYR A 84 -21.65 29.37 9.65
CA TYR A 84 -21.64 28.75 10.97
C TYR A 84 -23.06 28.76 11.53
N LEU A 85 -23.53 27.62 12.04
CA LEU A 85 -24.85 27.48 12.66
C LEU A 85 -24.68 26.98 14.10
N ASN A 86 -25.50 27.48 15.02
CA ASN A 86 -25.60 26.95 16.38
C ASN A 86 -26.43 25.65 16.34
N ALA A 87 -26.30 24.77 17.32
CA ALA A 87 -27.22 23.63 17.46
C ALA A 87 -28.66 24.13 17.73
N GLY A 88 -29.65 23.49 17.12
CA GLY A 88 -31.06 23.91 17.17
C GLY A 88 -31.44 24.89 16.05
N GLU A 89 -32.45 25.72 16.31
CA GLU A 89 -33.00 26.67 15.33
C GLU A 89 -32.08 27.88 15.13
N ASN A 90 -31.87 28.24 13.87
CA ASN A 90 -31.12 29.40 13.40
C ASN A 90 -31.97 30.18 12.39
N GLU A 91 -31.79 31.49 12.34
CA GLU A 91 -32.39 32.34 11.30
C GLU A 91 -31.32 32.92 10.37
N ILE A 92 -31.55 32.81 9.05
CA ILE A 92 -30.72 33.44 8.03
C ILE A 92 -31.59 34.48 7.30
N LYS A 93 -31.41 35.76 7.63
CA LYS A 93 -32.15 36.88 7.04
C LYS A 93 -31.38 37.48 5.86
N ILE A 94 -32.00 37.47 4.69
CA ILE A 94 -31.46 37.91 3.41
C ILE A 94 -32.22 39.15 2.95
N TYR A 95 -31.51 40.25 2.67
CA TYR A 95 -32.11 41.53 2.26
C TYR A 95 -31.15 42.30 1.35
N ASN A 96 -31.53 43.49 0.89
CA ASN A 96 -30.61 44.41 0.21
C ASN A 96 -30.48 45.70 1.03
N ASP A 97 -29.28 45.97 1.57
CA ASP A 97 -29.02 47.09 2.47
C ASP A 97 -28.82 48.45 1.78
N ASN A 98 -28.96 48.51 0.45
CA ASN A 98 -28.79 49.69 -0.38
C ASN A 98 -27.41 50.37 -0.33
N TYR A 99 -26.38 49.69 0.18
CA TYR A 99 -25.00 50.17 0.24
C TYR A 99 -24.49 50.79 -1.07
N LYS A 100 -24.88 50.23 -2.23
CA LYS A 100 -24.54 50.75 -3.56
C LYS A 100 -25.38 51.99 -3.90
N ILE A 101 -25.13 53.12 -3.24
CA ILE A 101 -25.83 54.39 -3.51
C ILE A 101 -25.42 54.95 -4.90
N LEU A 102 -26.14 54.47 -5.92
CA LEU A 102 -26.48 55.18 -7.17
C LEU A 102 -25.31 55.89 -7.89
N ARG A 103 -24.28 55.13 -8.32
CA ARG A 103 -23.40 55.50 -9.46
C ARG A 103 -22.89 54.30 -10.26
N CYS A 104 -23.59 53.98 -11.35
CA CYS A 104 -22.98 53.36 -12.53
C CYS A 104 -23.19 54.33 -13.71
N GLY A 105 -22.13 54.96 -14.21
CA GLY A 105 -22.18 55.85 -15.38
C GLY A 105 -22.43 57.34 -15.10
N THR A 106 -21.55 58.02 -14.36
CA THR A 106 -21.46 59.49 -14.44
C THR A 106 -20.55 59.91 -15.61
N GLY A 107 -21.06 59.81 -16.84
CA GLY A 107 -20.34 60.27 -18.02
C GLY A 107 -21.00 59.88 -19.34
N SER A 108 -21.21 60.85 -20.23
CA SER A 108 -21.60 60.63 -21.62
C SER A 108 -20.35 60.40 -22.47
N ALA A 109 -19.97 59.14 -22.66
CA ALA A 109 -18.85 58.76 -23.53
C ALA A 109 -19.23 57.58 -24.44
N GLY A 110 -19.37 57.86 -25.75
CA GLY A 110 -19.39 56.89 -26.85
C GLY A 110 -20.45 55.78 -26.81
N ASN A 111 -21.56 55.98 -27.54
CA ASN A 111 -22.55 54.96 -27.97
C ASN A 111 -23.23 54.05 -26.92
N ILE A 112 -22.82 54.05 -25.66
CA ILE A 112 -23.43 53.27 -24.58
C ILE A 112 -24.47 54.12 -23.85
N THR A 113 -25.69 53.59 -23.73
CA THR A 113 -26.74 54.21 -22.91
C THR A 113 -26.73 53.58 -21.53
N TYR A 114 -26.18 54.29 -20.53
CA TYR A 114 -26.23 53.88 -19.13
C TYR A 114 -27.62 54.14 -18.52
N GLN A 115 -28.06 53.27 -17.63
CA GLN A 115 -29.32 53.42 -16.91
C GLN A 115 -29.08 53.52 -15.39
N THR A 116 -29.87 54.35 -14.72
CA THR A 116 -29.92 54.32 -13.25
C THR A 116 -30.66 53.06 -12.81
N LEU A 117 -29.93 52.15 -12.18
CA LEU A 117 -30.50 50.92 -11.61
C LEU A 117 -31.06 51.18 -10.21
N VAL A 118 -32.24 50.62 -9.94
CA VAL A 118 -32.73 50.41 -8.58
C VAL A 118 -32.04 49.15 -8.05
N ASN A 119 -31.43 49.23 -6.87
CA ASN A 119 -30.80 48.05 -6.27
C ASN A 119 -31.85 47.01 -5.91
N TYR A 120 -31.66 45.78 -6.37
CA TYR A 120 -32.38 44.61 -5.89
C TYR A 120 -31.37 43.53 -5.53
N ALA A 121 -31.76 42.64 -4.63
CA ALA A 121 -31.10 41.35 -4.52
C ALA A 121 -31.29 40.50 -5.80
N PRO A 122 -30.47 39.46 -6.00
CA PRO A 122 -30.74 38.42 -7.00
C PRO A 122 -32.11 37.77 -6.74
N ASN A 123 -32.62 37.07 -7.74
CA ASN A 123 -33.73 36.15 -7.50
C ASN A 123 -33.18 34.88 -6.85
N PHE A 124 -33.93 34.24 -5.96
CA PHE A 124 -33.53 33.01 -5.25
C PHE A 124 -34.59 31.91 -5.43
N ASP A 125 -34.21 30.75 -5.98
CA ASP A 125 -35.11 29.59 -6.19
C ASP A 125 -34.98 28.56 -5.06
N LYS A 126 -33.74 28.21 -4.66
CA LYS A 126 -33.47 27.11 -3.73
C LYS A 126 -32.28 27.41 -2.82
N PHE A 127 -32.37 26.92 -1.59
CA PHE A 127 -31.26 26.89 -0.63
C PHE A 127 -31.03 25.43 -0.20
N ILE A 128 -29.78 25.00 -0.08
CA ILE A 128 -29.40 23.68 0.44
C ILE A 128 -28.35 23.89 1.53
N ILE A 129 -28.51 23.21 2.67
CA ILE A 129 -27.58 23.29 3.81
C ILE A 129 -27.10 21.88 4.14
N TYR A 130 -25.77 21.71 4.24
CA TYR A 130 -25.12 20.44 4.55
C TYR A 130 -23.80 20.69 5.30
N PRO A 131 -23.29 19.76 6.13
CA PRO A 131 -22.02 19.95 6.84
C PRO A 131 -20.86 20.31 5.89
N ALA A 132 -19.97 21.20 6.32
CA ALA A 132 -18.88 21.68 5.46
C ALA A 132 -17.78 20.64 5.23
N SER A 133 -17.59 19.74 6.20
CA SER A 133 -16.85 18.48 6.11
C SER A 133 -17.78 17.33 6.49
N LEU A 134 -17.57 16.16 5.88
CA LEU A 134 -17.96 14.90 6.50
C LEU A 134 -16.95 14.59 7.62
N ASP A 135 -17.37 13.94 8.70
CA ASP A 135 -16.44 13.40 9.69
C ASP A 135 -15.72 12.19 9.05
N GLU A 136 -14.48 12.38 8.59
CA GLU A 136 -13.55 11.30 8.22
C GLU A 136 -12.42 11.15 9.26
N VAL A 137 -11.90 9.93 9.38
CA VAL A 137 -11.13 9.40 10.52
C VAL A 137 -9.65 9.89 10.55
N THR A 138 -9.08 10.10 11.75
CA THR A 138 -7.78 10.79 11.99
C THR A 138 -6.58 9.87 12.35
N PRO A 139 -5.33 10.20 11.93
CA PRO A 139 -4.06 9.75 12.59
C PRO A 139 -2.94 10.84 12.79
N SER A 140 -1.83 10.52 13.52
CA SER A 140 -0.67 11.40 13.92
C SER A 140 0.66 10.62 14.27
N ASP A 141 1.81 11.25 14.61
CA ASP A 141 3.20 10.64 14.59
C ASP A 141 4.33 11.01 15.69
N GLU A 142 5.64 10.71 15.48
CA GLU A 142 6.88 10.82 16.36
C GLU A 142 7.11 9.79 17.44
N THR A 143 8.36 9.32 17.52
CA THR A 143 8.58 7.97 18.00
C THR A 143 10.08 7.57 18.13
N PHE A 144 10.58 7.14 19.30
CA PHE A 144 11.87 6.42 19.51
C PHE A 144 11.81 4.98 19.02
N GLN A 145 12.91 4.34 18.62
CA GLN A 145 12.86 3.01 18.01
C GLN A 145 12.73 1.88 19.03
N VAL A 146 11.85 0.93 18.72
CA VAL A 146 11.59 -0.25 19.53
C VAL A 146 11.68 -1.53 18.69
N ASN A 147 12.46 -2.50 19.18
CA ASN A 147 12.69 -3.78 18.52
C ASN A 147 12.11 -4.94 19.36
N LEU A 148 11.68 -6.02 18.72
CA LEU A 148 11.02 -7.16 19.36
C LEU A 148 11.53 -8.49 18.79
N PHE A 149 11.87 -9.42 19.68
CA PHE A 149 12.28 -10.79 19.37
C PHE A 149 11.51 -11.79 20.24
N SER A 150 11.14 -12.96 19.71
CA SER A 150 10.44 -13.99 20.49
C SER A 150 10.84 -15.44 20.19
N THR A 151 10.49 -16.36 21.09
CA THR A 151 10.56 -17.83 20.90
C THR A 151 9.32 -18.36 20.15
N GLU A 152 9.34 -19.63 19.71
CA GLU A 152 8.11 -20.33 19.30
C GLU A 152 7.15 -20.52 20.50
N GLY A 153 5.86 -20.77 20.22
CA GLY A 153 4.78 -20.91 21.21
C GLY A 153 3.91 -19.65 21.42
N GLY A 154 4.11 -18.60 20.64
CA GLY A 154 3.21 -17.44 20.63
C GLY A 154 3.60 -16.39 19.61
N LYS A 155 2.63 -15.54 19.26
CA LYS A 155 2.80 -14.38 18.39
C LYS A 155 3.03 -13.14 19.27
N ALA A 156 4.27 -12.69 19.34
CA ALA A 156 4.61 -11.40 19.91
C ALA A 156 4.50 -10.32 18.83
N PHE A 157 3.61 -9.36 19.05
CA PHE A 157 3.48 -8.15 18.24
C PHE A 157 3.75 -6.93 19.12
N ILE A 158 4.16 -5.82 18.51
CA ILE A 158 4.22 -4.52 19.16
C ILE A 158 3.43 -3.53 18.32
N ASP A 159 2.54 -2.81 18.98
CA ASP A 159 1.59 -1.89 18.33
C ASP A 159 2.29 -0.80 17.52
N ASN A 160 3.44 -0.34 18.02
CA ASN A 160 4.30 0.59 17.32
C ASN A 160 5.77 0.20 17.51
N TYR A 161 6.47 -0.04 16.40
CA TYR A 161 7.92 -0.24 16.39
C TYR A 161 8.69 1.05 16.68
N PHE A 162 7.96 2.14 16.92
CA PHE A 162 8.53 3.36 17.41
C PHE A 162 7.53 4.05 18.38
N ALA A 163 7.93 4.65 19.52
CA ALA A 163 7.07 5.50 20.38
C ALA A 163 7.85 6.59 21.13
N LYS A 164 7.24 7.76 21.36
CA LYS A 164 7.96 8.99 21.77
C LYS A 164 8.49 8.95 23.21
N ALA A 165 9.31 9.93 23.57
CA ALA A 165 9.84 10.07 24.92
C ALA A 165 8.74 10.21 25.98
N GLY A 166 8.66 9.25 26.88
CA GLY A 166 7.62 9.19 27.90
C GLY A 166 6.28 8.65 27.39
N GLU A 167 6.18 8.26 26.13
CA GLU A 167 5.06 7.46 25.64
C GLU A 167 5.27 5.98 25.93
N TYR A 168 4.17 5.24 25.88
CA TYR A 168 4.18 3.82 26.13
C TYR A 168 3.94 3.07 24.82
N VAL A 169 4.83 2.14 24.47
CA VAL A 169 4.48 1.06 23.52
C VAL A 169 3.67 0.01 24.22
N ASN A 170 2.80 -0.66 23.47
CA ASN A 170 2.06 -1.82 23.95
C ASN A 170 2.51 -3.06 23.17
N LEU A 171 3.25 -3.92 23.86
CA LEU A 171 3.51 -5.25 23.35
C LEU A 171 2.22 -6.06 23.48
N ILE A 172 1.67 -6.51 22.36
CA ILE A 172 0.54 -7.42 22.30
C ILE A 172 1.13 -8.81 22.18
N LEU A 173 1.10 -9.52 23.30
CA LEU A 173 1.63 -10.86 23.42
C LEU A 173 0.44 -11.78 23.34
N THR A 174 0.19 -12.29 22.14
CA THR A 174 -0.77 -13.36 21.92
C THR A 174 0.02 -14.66 22.05
N PRO A 175 0.12 -15.26 23.25
CA PRO A 175 0.47 -16.67 23.29
C PRO A 175 -0.52 -17.39 22.39
N ASP A 176 -0.13 -18.51 21.79
CA ASP A 176 -1.08 -19.26 20.96
C ASP A 176 -2.30 -19.71 21.80
N TYR A 177 -2.14 -19.72 23.14
CA TYR A 177 -3.00 -20.35 24.13
C TYR A 177 -3.24 -19.47 25.39
N THR A 178 -4.45 -19.45 25.95
CA THR A 178 -4.86 -18.49 27.01
C THR A 178 -4.07 -18.56 28.30
N ASP A 179 -3.56 -19.74 28.63
CA ASP A 179 -2.98 -20.03 29.94
C ASP A 179 -1.45 -20.03 29.88
N SER A 180 -0.83 -19.77 28.71
CA SER A 180 0.62 -19.77 28.55
C SER A 180 1.29 -18.83 29.51
N THR A 181 2.40 -19.28 30.07
CA THR A 181 3.30 -18.41 30.80
C THR A 181 4.17 -17.67 29.78
N ILE A 182 4.41 -16.39 30.05
CA ILE A 182 5.14 -15.49 29.16
C ILE A 182 6.18 -14.79 30.00
N LYS A 183 7.37 -14.59 29.44
CA LYS A 183 8.45 -13.84 30.05
C LYS A 183 8.91 -12.73 29.11
N VAL A 184 9.09 -11.52 29.63
CA VAL A 184 9.45 -10.34 28.84
C VAL A 184 10.63 -9.62 29.46
N LEU A 185 11.69 -9.42 28.67
CA LEU A 185 12.85 -8.61 29.03
C LEU A 185 12.90 -7.36 28.13
N ALA A 186 13.19 -6.18 28.69
CA ALA A 186 13.55 -4.98 27.93
C ALA A 186 15.01 -4.60 28.23
N ASN A 187 15.85 -4.51 27.19
CA ASN A 187 17.29 -4.23 27.33
C ASN A 187 17.97 -5.13 28.41
N ASN A 188 17.60 -6.42 28.45
CA ASN A 188 17.98 -7.46 29.44
C ASN A 188 17.42 -7.31 30.87
N THR A 189 16.59 -6.32 31.16
CA THR A 189 15.89 -6.20 32.45
C THR A 189 14.57 -6.94 32.40
N ASP A 190 14.28 -7.78 33.41
CA ASP A 190 13.02 -8.52 33.50
C ASP A 190 11.87 -7.59 33.89
N ILE A 191 10.92 -7.44 32.97
CA ILE A 191 9.76 -6.55 33.08
C ILE A 191 8.44 -7.32 32.97
N THR A 192 8.49 -8.65 33.07
CA THR A 192 7.33 -9.56 33.00
C THR A 192 6.20 -9.15 33.95
N GLY A 193 6.53 -8.55 35.09
CA GLY A 193 5.56 -8.02 36.06
C GLY A 193 4.76 -6.79 35.61
N LEU A 194 5.05 -6.21 34.44
CA LEU A 194 4.27 -5.13 33.81
C LEU A 194 3.22 -5.65 32.81
N MET A 195 3.05 -6.98 32.68
CA MET A 195 2.01 -7.58 31.83
C MET A 195 0.65 -7.55 32.51
N GLU A 196 -0.37 -7.08 31.79
CA GLU A 196 -1.78 -7.11 32.19
C GLU A 196 -2.61 -7.95 31.20
N LYS A 197 -3.60 -8.70 31.72
CA LYS A 197 -4.39 -9.65 30.91
C LYS A 197 -5.48 -8.91 30.13
N SER A 198 -5.52 -9.10 28.80
CA SER A 198 -6.40 -8.36 27.90
C SER A 198 -7.19 -9.32 26.97
N ALA A 199 -8.16 -8.79 26.21
CA ALA A 199 -9.04 -9.62 25.40
C ALA A 199 -8.32 -10.19 24.17
N GLY A 200 -7.95 -11.48 24.24
CA GLY A 200 -7.24 -12.21 23.19
C GLY A 200 -5.76 -12.51 23.48
N GLY A 201 -5.25 -12.12 24.64
CA GLY A 201 -3.85 -12.39 25.03
C GLY A 201 -3.43 -11.61 26.27
N TYR A 202 -2.19 -11.13 26.26
CA TYR A 202 -1.63 -10.26 27.28
C TYR A 202 -1.10 -8.98 26.63
N GLN A 203 -1.19 -7.86 27.34
CA GLN A 203 -0.60 -6.60 26.93
C GLN A 203 0.43 -6.14 27.95
N LEU A 204 1.54 -5.58 27.47
CA LEU A 204 2.54 -4.96 28.31
C LEU A 204 2.79 -3.53 27.81
N THR A 205 2.45 -2.57 28.66
CA THR A 205 2.54 -1.13 28.38
C THR A 205 3.85 -0.61 28.98
N TYR A 206 4.83 -0.32 28.14
CA TYR A 206 6.19 0.06 28.57
C TYR A 206 6.55 1.48 28.14
N GLN A 207 6.94 2.32 29.10
CA GLN A 207 7.29 3.71 28.83
C GLN A 207 8.65 3.82 28.14
N VAL A 208 8.63 4.09 26.84
CA VAL A 208 9.83 4.28 26.02
C VAL A 208 10.42 5.65 26.34
N ASN A 209 11.56 5.62 27.02
CA ASN A 209 12.35 6.81 27.35
C ASN A 209 13.70 6.81 26.62
N GLU A 210 14.03 5.70 25.96
CA GLU A 210 15.22 5.45 25.14
C GLU A 210 14.92 4.30 24.15
N ASP A 211 15.78 4.10 23.15
CA ASP A 211 15.62 2.97 22.21
C ASP A 211 15.64 1.63 22.97
N THR A 212 14.59 0.82 22.77
CA THR A 212 14.32 -0.35 23.61
C THR A 212 14.21 -1.63 22.79
N THR A 213 14.91 -2.69 23.20
CA THR A 213 14.83 -4.02 22.58
C THR A 213 14.19 -5.01 23.54
N PHE A 214 13.09 -5.62 23.10
CA PHE A 214 12.31 -6.58 23.86
C PHE A 214 12.62 -8.02 23.44
N HIS A 215 12.81 -8.91 24.43
CA HIS A 215 12.90 -10.35 24.24
C HIS A 215 11.75 -11.04 24.97
N VAL A 216 10.91 -11.76 24.23
CA VAL A 216 9.72 -12.45 24.73
C VAL A 216 9.92 -13.96 24.65
N SER A 217 9.83 -14.66 25.77
CA SER A 217 9.79 -16.12 25.79
C SER A 217 8.38 -16.58 26.11
N PHE A 218 7.78 -17.35 25.21
CA PHE A 218 6.54 -18.06 25.45
C PHE A 218 6.86 -19.44 26.03
N THR A 219 6.04 -19.89 26.98
CA THR A 219 6.08 -21.24 27.53
C THR A 219 4.64 -21.68 27.70
N ASN A 220 4.20 -22.44 26.70
CA ASN A 220 2.82 -22.87 26.57
C ASN A 220 2.42 -23.80 27.72
N PRO A 221 1.14 -23.77 28.16
CA PRO A 221 0.60 -24.81 28.98
C PRO A 221 0.53 -26.04 28.10
N GLU A 222 0.58 -27.17 28.75
CA GLU A 222 0.30 -28.41 28.05
C GLU A 222 -1.12 -28.36 27.48
N ASN A 223 -1.34 -29.00 26.32
CA ASN A 223 -2.64 -29.36 25.75
C ASN A 223 -3.44 -28.37 24.92
N MET A 224 -2.87 -27.25 24.54
CA MET A 224 -3.69 -26.09 24.23
C MET A 224 -3.99 -25.79 22.75
N ASP A 225 -3.56 -26.63 21.78
CA ASP A 225 -3.84 -26.36 20.36
C ASP A 225 -5.32 -26.02 20.08
N LYS A 226 -5.53 -25.04 19.19
CA LYS A 226 -6.85 -24.46 18.92
C LYS A 226 -7.91 -25.51 18.56
N TYR A 227 -7.51 -26.59 17.90
CA TYR A 227 -8.41 -27.64 17.43
C TYR A 227 -8.16 -29.00 18.10
N ILE A 228 -6.94 -29.25 18.58
CA ILE A 228 -6.50 -30.52 19.17
C ILE A 228 -6.55 -30.42 20.69
N LYS A 229 -7.45 -31.19 21.29
CA LYS A 229 -7.59 -31.29 22.75
C LYS A 229 -6.53 -32.23 23.32
N ASN A 230 -6.02 -31.93 24.51
CA ASN A 230 -4.96 -32.74 25.12
C ASN A 230 -3.73 -32.85 24.18
N SER A 231 -3.42 -31.76 23.46
CA SER A 231 -2.43 -31.75 22.38
C SER A 231 -1.00 -32.08 22.81
N SER A 232 -0.66 -32.03 24.08
CA SER A 232 0.68 -32.39 24.58
C SER A 232 0.59 -33.24 25.86
N PHE A 233 -0.47 -34.04 25.99
CA PHE A 233 -0.70 -35.05 27.03
C PHE A 233 -0.63 -34.61 28.51
N GLY A 234 -0.56 -33.31 28.80
CA GLY A 234 -0.37 -32.77 30.14
C GLY A 234 -1.53 -32.91 31.12
N LEU A 235 -2.61 -33.60 30.73
CA LEU A 235 -3.59 -34.10 31.70
C LEU A 235 -3.02 -35.28 32.50
N GLY A 236 -1.86 -35.83 32.09
CA GLY A 236 -1.30 -37.07 32.64
C GLY A 236 -2.02 -38.33 32.16
N ASP A 237 -2.93 -38.19 31.19
CA ASP A 237 -3.73 -39.27 30.60
C ASP A 237 -4.04 -39.03 29.11
N LEU A 238 -4.68 -40.02 28.48
CA LEU A 238 -5.02 -40.04 27.04
C LEU A 238 -6.43 -39.50 26.74
N THR A 239 -7.04 -38.72 27.64
CA THR A 239 -8.40 -38.19 27.43
C THR A 239 -8.51 -37.42 26.11
N TYR A 240 -9.65 -37.58 25.43
CA TYR A 240 -9.99 -37.09 24.09
C TYR A 240 -9.38 -37.82 22.88
N TYR A 241 -8.53 -38.83 23.07
CA TYR A 241 -8.04 -39.65 21.96
C TYR A 241 -8.70 -41.05 21.92
N ASP A 242 -9.05 -41.49 20.72
CA ASP A 242 -9.45 -42.87 20.43
C ASP A 242 -8.19 -43.73 20.26
N ILE A 243 -8.00 -44.70 21.17
CA ILE A 243 -6.78 -45.51 21.28
C ILE A 243 -7.02 -46.94 20.76
N GLU A 244 -6.09 -47.46 19.98
CA GLU A 244 -5.94 -48.91 19.73
C GLU A 244 -4.52 -49.33 20.16
N GLY A 245 -4.34 -50.58 20.61
CA GLY A 245 -3.04 -51.09 21.08
C GLY A 245 -2.64 -50.59 22.47
N GLU A 246 -1.34 -50.63 22.75
CA GLU A 246 -0.77 -50.30 24.07
C GLU A 246 -0.13 -48.91 24.06
N VAL A 247 -0.73 -47.98 24.83
CA VAL A 247 -0.27 -46.60 25.01
C VAL A 247 -0.36 -46.21 26.49
N THR A 248 0.71 -45.63 27.03
CA THR A 248 0.81 -45.08 28.39
C THR A 248 1.12 -43.58 28.36
N ILE A 249 0.89 -42.86 29.47
CA ILE A 249 1.42 -41.50 29.67
C ILE A 249 2.49 -41.54 30.75
N GLU A 250 3.58 -40.83 30.51
CA GLU A 250 4.76 -40.80 31.38
C GLU A 250 5.32 -39.37 31.50
N SER A 251 6.24 -39.16 32.46
CA SER A 251 6.76 -37.82 32.81
C SER A 251 8.26 -37.80 33.10
N SER A 252 9.03 -38.78 32.59
CA SER A 252 10.47 -38.88 32.86
C SER A 252 11.23 -37.71 32.24
N GLU A 253 12.11 -37.07 33.00
CA GLU A 253 12.89 -35.92 32.52
C GLU A 253 13.83 -36.30 31.36
N ASP A 254 14.28 -37.56 31.30
CA ASP A 254 15.11 -38.08 30.21
C ASP A 254 14.32 -38.28 28.89
N ASN A 255 12.98 -38.31 28.97
CA ASN A 255 12.10 -38.71 27.85
C ASN A 255 11.00 -37.72 27.46
N ARG A 256 10.82 -36.60 28.19
CA ARG A 256 9.89 -35.51 27.83
C ARG A 256 10.56 -34.42 26.99
N LEU A 257 9.77 -33.55 26.36
CA LEU A 257 10.27 -32.41 25.57
C LEU A 257 10.54 -31.18 26.46
N TYR A 258 9.60 -30.23 26.53
CA TYR A 258 9.59 -29.09 27.46
C TYR A 258 8.34 -29.07 28.35
N THR A 259 7.37 -29.92 28.02
CA THR A 259 6.15 -30.27 28.74
C THR A 259 6.45 -31.21 29.91
N THR A 260 5.46 -31.43 30.78
CA THR A 260 5.56 -32.31 31.95
C THR A 260 5.37 -33.77 31.57
N TYR A 261 4.43 -34.04 30.65
CA TYR A 261 3.97 -35.38 30.26
C TYR A 261 4.08 -35.64 28.75
N TYR A 262 4.25 -36.90 28.36
CA TYR A 262 4.24 -37.38 26.96
C TYR A 262 3.53 -38.73 26.85
N ALA A 263 3.05 -39.08 25.65
CA ALA A 263 2.45 -40.38 25.38
C ALA A 263 3.48 -41.39 24.87
N HIS A 264 3.55 -42.57 25.48
CA HIS A 264 4.43 -43.68 25.10
C HIS A 264 3.60 -44.81 24.45
N LEU A 265 3.76 -44.99 23.15
CA LEU A 265 3.03 -45.91 22.28
C LEU A 265 3.93 -47.11 21.91
N GLN A 266 3.43 -48.34 22.07
CA GLN A 266 4.11 -49.57 21.64
C GLN A 266 3.71 -49.97 20.20
N SER A 267 4.36 -50.99 19.61
CA SER A 267 4.13 -51.36 18.20
C SER A 267 2.69 -51.81 17.92
N GLY A 268 2.10 -51.24 16.86
CA GLY A 268 0.71 -51.44 16.49
C GLY A 268 -0.29 -50.52 17.21
N ALA A 269 0.19 -49.69 18.15
CA ALA A 269 -0.66 -48.76 18.87
C ALA A 269 -1.01 -47.51 18.05
N LYS A 270 -2.11 -46.84 18.41
CA LYS A 270 -2.67 -45.73 17.66
C LYS A 270 -3.30 -44.73 18.60
N ILE A 271 -3.18 -43.44 18.28
CA ILE A 271 -4.06 -42.42 18.84
C ILE A 271 -4.72 -41.65 17.69
N ASN A 272 -6.03 -41.44 17.77
CA ASN A 272 -6.74 -40.60 16.81
C ASN A 272 -7.58 -39.58 17.57
N GLN A 273 -7.76 -38.39 17.00
CA GLN A 273 -8.72 -37.42 17.50
C GLN A 273 -9.56 -36.90 16.35
N LYS A 274 -10.87 -37.11 16.43
CA LYS A 274 -11.80 -36.51 15.49
C LYS A 274 -11.93 -35.01 15.78
N ILE A 275 -11.42 -34.17 14.89
CA ILE A 275 -11.54 -32.72 14.99
C ILE A 275 -12.81 -32.27 14.26
N THR A 276 -13.90 -32.15 15.02
CA THR A 276 -15.13 -31.50 14.55
C THR A 276 -15.09 -30.01 14.88
N GLY A 277 -15.25 -29.14 13.87
CA GLY A 277 -15.26 -27.68 14.05
C GLY A 277 -13.94 -26.96 13.72
N ILE A 278 -13.06 -27.59 12.94
CA ILE A 278 -11.96 -26.90 12.24
C ILE A 278 -12.50 -26.18 10.99
N GLU A 279 -11.88 -25.09 10.53
CA GLU A 279 -12.31 -24.44 9.28
C GLU A 279 -11.68 -25.09 8.02
N ASP A 280 -12.28 -24.87 6.85
CA ASP A 280 -11.85 -25.46 5.58
C ASP A 280 -10.71 -24.63 4.93
N GLY A 281 -9.73 -25.28 4.30
CA GLY A 281 -8.58 -24.63 3.66
C GLY A 281 -7.32 -25.50 3.64
N THR A 282 -6.19 -24.99 3.14
CA THR A 282 -4.89 -25.68 3.23
C THR A 282 -4.31 -25.48 4.63
N TYR A 283 -4.56 -26.46 5.49
CA TYR A 283 -3.97 -26.53 6.82
C TYR A 283 -2.68 -27.35 6.83
N SER A 284 -1.95 -27.25 7.92
CA SER A 284 -0.69 -27.90 8.26
C SER A 284 -0.82 -28.50 9.67
N PHE A 285 -1.09 -29.80 9.77
CA PHE A 285 -1.15 -30.56 11.03
C PHE A 285 0.25 -31.02 11.42
N TYR A 286 0.76 -30.50 12.53
CA TYR A 286 2.06 -30.78 13.11
C TYR A 286 1.99 -31.69 14.35
N VAL A 287 3.06 -32.47 14.60
CA VAL A 287 3.19 -33.41 15.73
C VAL A 287 4.67 -33.54 16.13
N TYR A 288 5.03 -33.59 17.42
CA TYR A 288 6.40 -33.95 17.86
C TYR A 288 6.52 -35.41 18.34
N ALA A 289 7.56 -36.15 17.95
CA ALA A 289 7.79 -37.53 18.44
C ALA A 289 9.28 -37.93 18.52
N LYS A 290 9.59 -38.91 19.38
CA LYS A 290 10.87 -39.65 19.47
C LYS A 290 10.66 -41.15 19.70
N GLY A 291 11.71 -41.98 19.70
CA GLY A 291 11.64 -43.43 19.97
C GLY A 291 12.34 -44.28 18.91
N SER A 292 11.84 -45.49 18.69
CA SER A 292 12.33 -46.43 17.66
C SER A 292 11.15 -47.05 16.90
N GLY A 293 10.99 -46.72 15.62
CA GLY A 293 9.86 -47.19 14.79
C GLY A 293 9.30 -46.12 13.87
N ASN A 294 8.01 -46.24 13.53
CA ASN A 294 7.28 -45.32 12.64
C ASN A 294 6.05 -44.67 13.31
N ILE A 295 5.64 -43.50 12.80
CA ILE A 295 4.33 -42.89 13.05
C ILE A 295 3.57 -42.62 11.73
N THR A 296 2.24 -42.62 11.73
CA THR A 296 1.45 -42.15 10.57
C THR A 296 0.48 -41.04 10.92
N LEU A 297 0.66 -39.87 10.29
CA LEU A 297 -0.28 -38.75 10.34
C LEU A 297 -1.43 -38.99 9.35
N THR A 298 -2.66 -38.61 9.71
CA THR A 298 -3.82 -38.78 8.82
C THR A 298 -4.87 -37.71 9.08
N ASP A 299 -5.50 -37.18 8.02
CA ASP A 299 -6.69 -36.34 8.12
C ASP A 299 -7.99 -37.19 8.10
N GLY A 300 -7.85 -38.48 7.77
CA GLY A 300 -8.92 -39.46 7.61
C GLY A 300 -9.28 -39.84 6.17
N ILE A 301 -8.84 -39.04 5.21
CA ILE A 301 -9.05 -39.18 3.76
C ILE A 301 -7.67 -39.12 3.07
N ASN A 302 -6.89 -38.10 3.42
CA ASN A 302 -5.48 -37.90 3.13
C ASN A 302 -4.63 -38.41 4.32
N SER A 303 -3.48 -39.02 4.06
CA SER A 303 -2.58 -39.50 5.13
C SER A 303 -1.11 -39.54 4.71
N LYS A 304 -0.19 -39.55 5.68
CA LYS A 304 1.26 -39.47 5.47
C LYS A 304 2.05 -40.10 6.63
N THR A 305 2.88 -41.11 6.32
CA THR A 305 3.71 -41.88 7.28
C THR A 305 5.14 -41.34 7.39
N TYR A 306 5.75 -41.51 8.56
CA TYR A 306 7.09 -41.05 8.95
C TYR A 306 7.82 -42.11 9.80
N GLN A 307 9.15 -42.16 9.71
CA GLN A 307 9.99 -42.90 10.67
C GLN A 307 10.45 -41.95 11.78
N VAL A 308 10.54 -42.44 13.02
CA VAL A 308 10.82 -41.64 14.22
C VAL A 308 12.28 -41.80 14.70
N SER A 309 12.81 -40.72 15.25
CA SER A 309 14.18 -40.52 15.74
C SER A 309 14.33 -40.84 17.22
N GLU A 310 15.53 -41.16 17.73
CA GLU A 310 15.78 -41.33 19.17
C GLU A 310 15.63 -40.00 19.98
N ARG A 311 15.39 -38.87 19.30
CA ARG A 311 15.15 -37.53 19.86
C ARG A 311 13.88 -36.89 19.27
N TYR A 312 13.30 -35.92 19.97
CA TYR A 312 12.06 -35.26 19.54
C TYR A 312 12.24 -34.41 18.28
N GLU A 313 11.40 -34.67 17.28
CA GLU A 313 11.35 -33.96 16.00
C GLU A 313 9.89 -33.72 15.57
N ARG A 314 9.64 -32.70 14.72
CA ARG A 314 8.29 -32.28 14.27
C ARG A 314 7.92 -32.82 12.89
N TYR A 315 6.68 -33.29 12.71
CA TYR A 315 6.15 -33.94 11.50
C TYR A 315 4.86 -33.25 11.00
N GLU A 316 4.66 -33.07 9.67
CA GLU A 316 3.54 -32.27 9.10
C GLU A 316 2.59 -33.05 8.14
N LEU A 317 1.29 -32.80 8.16
CA LEU A 317 0.36 -33.14 7.08
C LEU A 317 -0.31 -31.87 6.54
N ARG A 318 -0.17 -31.59 5.23
CA ARG A 318 -1.00 -30.60 4.54
C ARG A 318 -2.14 -31.27 3.80
N PHE A 319 -3.31 -30.66 3.94
CA PHE A 319 -4.55 -31.18 3.44
C PHE A 319 -5.54 -30.05 3.32
N THR A 320 -6.48 -30.22 2.41
CA THR A 320 -7.69 -29.42 2.42
C THR A 320 -8.62 -30.04 3.44
N VAL A 321 -8.78 -29.37 4.59
CA VAL A 321 -9.94 -29.63 5.44
C VAL A 321 -11.17 -29.33 4.57
N ASN A 322 -12.07 -30.30 4.46
CA ASN A 322 -13.33 -30.18 3.71
C ASN A 322 -14.49 -30.60 4.63
N ASN A 323 -15.55 -29.78 4.70
CA ASN A 323 -16.75 -30.00 5.53
C ASN A 323 -16.53 -29.83 7.05
N SER A 324 -15.55 -29.04 7.46
CA SER A 324 -15.26 -28.59 8.83
C SER A 324 -15.10 -29.71 9.85
N THR A 325 -14.83 -30.91 9.35
CA THR A 325 -14.54 -32.12 10.10
C THR A 325 -13.36 -32.75 9.43
N THR A 326 -12.24 -32.74 10.13
CA THR A 326 -11.15 -33.67 9.85
C THR A 326 -11.12 -34.69 10.98
N GLN A 327 -10.43 -35.79 10.81
CA GLN A 327 -9.74 -36.38 11.94
C GLN A 327 -8.28 -35.91 11.91
N ILE A 328 -7.59 -36.05 13.03
CA ILE A 328 -6.15 -36.21 13.02
C ILE A 328 -5.84 -37.57 13.63
N GLY A 329 -4.72 -38.17 13.26
CA GLY A 329 -4.31 -39.44 13.82
C GLY A 329 -2.79 -39.60 13.82
N VAL A 330 -2.30 -40.43 14.73
CA VAL A 330 -0.90 -40.86 14.84
C VAL A 330 -0.89 -42.38 15.07
N LEU A 331 -0.37 -43.11 14.09
CA LEU A 331 -0.31 -44.59 14.07
C LEU A 331 1.12 -45.07 14.38
N ALA A 332 1.39 -45.70 15.53
CA ALA A 332 2.72 -46.16 15.92
C ALA A 332 3.03 -47.60 15.45
N ASP A 333 4.23 -47.80 14.93
CA ASP A 333 4.82 -49.12 14.67
C ASP A 333 6.27 -49.16 15.19
N GLY A 334 6.39 -49.44 16.49
CA GLY A 334 7.63 -49.48 17.26
C GLY A 334 7.38 -48.92 18.67
N GLU A 335 8.44 -48.57 19.39
CA GLU A 335 8.37 -47.94 20.71
C GLU A 335 8.54 -46.42 20.57
N ILE A 336 7.43 -45.67 20.63
CA ILE A 336 7.35 -44.24 20.26
C ILE A 336 6.92 -43.40 21.46
N TYR A 337 7.56 -42.26 21.67
CA TYR A 337 7.24 -41.23 22.65
C TYR A 337 6.75 -39.98 21.89
N LEU A 338 5.58 -39.46 22.23
CA LEU A 338 4.80 -38.52 21.42
C LEU A 338 4.38 -37.32 22.26
N ASP A 339 4.47 -36.12 21.69
CA ASP A 339 4.30 -34.84 22.38
C ASP A 339 3.82 -33.73 21.40
N ASP A 340 3.40 -32.58 21.93
CA ASP A 340 3.04 -31.32 21.25
C ASP A 340 2.48 -31.44 19.79
N LEU A 341 1.17 -31.68 19.68
CA LEU A 341 0.43 -31.67 18.42
C LEU A 341 -0.13 -30.26 18.14
N SER A 342 -0.08 -29.77 16.90
CA SER A 342 -0.63 -28.46 16.52
C SER A 342 -1.17 -28.38 15.09
N LEU A 343 -1.97 -27.37 14.73
CA LEU A 343 -2.65 -27.29 13.43
C LEU A 343 -2.84 -25.84 12.92
N THR A 344 -2.05 -25.42 11.92
CA THR A 344 -1.94 -24.01 11.43
C THR A 344 -2.00 -23.88 9.88
N ASN A 345 -1.80 -22.69 9.30
CA ASN A 345 -1.94 -22.40 7.86
C ASN A 345 -1.02 -21.27 7.29
N ASP A 346 0.17 -21.02 7.85
CA ASP A 346 1.00 -19.81 7.64
C ASP A 346 1.68 -19.60 6.24
N ASN A 347 1.32 -20.35 5.19
CA ASN A 347 2.00 -20.33 3.87
C ASN A 347 1.40 -19.32 2.86
N ILE A 348 0.59 -18.38 3.36
CA ILE A 348 -0.20 -17.43 2.57
C ILE A 348 0.27 -16.01 2.87
N ASP A 349 0.31 -15.13 1.87
CA ASP A 349 0.55 -13.68 2.05
C ASP A 349 -0.72 -12.89 1.71
N SER A 350 -1.31 -12.25 2.71
CA SER A 350 -2.49 -11.37 2.56
C SER A 350 -2.27 -10.16 1.63
N GLY A 351 -1.02 -9.77 1.37
CA GLY A 351 -0.65 -8.73 0.42
C GLY A 351 -0.63 -9.20 -1.05
N ILE A 352 -0.76 -10.51 -1.29
CA ILE A 352 -0.76 -11.14 -2.61
C ILE A 352 -2.17 -11.69 -2.89
N LEU A 353 -2.72 -11.36 -4.06
CA LEU A 353 -4.01 -11.92 -4.51
C LEU A 353 -3.77 -13.22 -5.26
N TYR A 354 -2.88 -13.16 -6.25
CA TYR A 354 -2.41 -14.32 -7.01
C TYR A 354 -0.88 -14.34 -7.02
N PHE A 355 -0.31 -15.50 -6.74
CA PHE A 355 1.08 -15.82 -7.06
C PHE A 355 1.12 -16.93 -8.11
N VAL A 356 1.59 -16.61 -9.32
CA VAL A 356 1.74 -17.57 -10.41
C VAL A 356 3.21 -17.77 -10.74
N ASP A 357 3.68 -18.99 -10.55
CA ASP A 357 4.98 -19.47 -11.04
C ASP A 357 4.72 -20.08 -12.44
N CYS A 358 4.98 -19.30 -13.50
CA CYS A 358 4.47 -19.61 -14.82
C CYS A 358 5.28 -20.76 -15.42
N GLY A 359 4.62 -21.87 -15.75
CA GLY A 359 5.35 -23.06 -16.19
C GLY A 359 6.11 -23.76 -15.05
N ASP A 360 5.65 -23.59 -13.81
CA ASP A 360 6.02 -24.49 -12.72
C ASP A 360 5.78 -25.96 -13.13
N SER A 361 6.73 -26.82 -12.79
CA SER A 361 6.65 -28.25 -13.07
C SER A 361 5.77 -29.00 -12.06
N ASN A 362 5.50 -28.42 -10.89
CA ASN A 362 4.60 -28.95 -9.89
C ASN A 362 3.76 -27.84 -9.24
N PRO A 363 2.51 -27.64 -9.69
CA PRO A 363 1.65 -26.59 -9.15
C PRO A 363 1.39 -26.59 -7.64
N LYS A 364 1.65 -27.67 -6.89
CA LYS A 364 1.27 -27.76 -5.47
C LYS A 364 2.34 -27.22 -4.51
N THR A 365 3.45 -26.76 -5.04
CA THR A 365 4.63 -26.31 -4.30
C THR A 365 4.91 -24.84 -4.58
N LEU A 366 5.55 -24.17 -3.62
CA LEU A 366 5.98 -22.77 -3.76
C LEU A 366 7.47 -22.73 -4.06
N SER A 367 7.87 -21.80 -4.93
CA SER A 367 9.25 -21.39 -5.10
C SER A 367 9.81 -20.73 -3.82
N LYS A 368 11.13 -20.77 -3.65
CA LYS A 368 11.76 -20.45 -2.36
C LYS A 368 11.49 -19.00 -1.92
N GLY A 369 10.80 -18.86 -0.78
CA GLY A 369 10.50 -17.57 -0.15
C GLY A 369 9.24 -16.90 -0.69
N ASP A 370 8.60 -17.49 -1.71
CA ASP A 370 7.27 -17.11 -2.15
C ASP A 370 6.19 -17.70 -1.24
N LYS A 371 5.00 -17.12 -1.35
CA LYS A 371 3.81 -17.49 -0.58
C LYS A 371 2.61 -17.53 -1.52
N PHE A 372 1.65 -18.38 -1.20
CA PHE A 372 0.38 -18.39 -1.93
C PHE A 372 -0.33 -17.05 -1.77
N GLY A 373 -0.94 -16.59 -2.86
CA GLY A 373 -1.89 -15.49 -2.80
C GLY A 373 -3.20 -15.97 -2.15
N ILE A 374 -4.00 -15.03 -1.65
CA ILE A 374 -5.29 -15.38 -1.02
C ILE A 374 -6.31 -16.00 -1.97
N TYR A 375 -6.06 -16.01 -3.29
CA TYR A 375 -6.93 -16.57 -4.32
C TYR A 375 -6.33 -17.76 -5.10
N ASN A 376 -5.22 -18.34 -4.64
CA ASN A 376 -4.68 -19.56 -5.24
C ASN A 376 -4.01 -20.50 -4.23
N SER A 377 -4.29 -21.80 -4.33
CA SER A 377 -3.60 -22.86 -3.56
C SER A 377 -2.62 -23.69 -4.38
N VAL A 378 -2.55 -23.39 -5.68
CA VAL A 378 -1.57 -23.95 -6.60
C VAL A 378 -0.86 -22.80 -7.33
N THR A 379 0.39 -22.97 -7.71
CA THR A 379 1.22 -21.95 -8.38
C THR A 379 0.99 -21.84 -9.89
N GLU A 380 0.37 -22.86 -10.50
CA GLU A 380 0.09 -22.91 -11.93
C GLU A 380 -1.15 -23.78 -12.22
N GLN A 381 -1.98 -23.40 -13.19
CA GLN A 381 -3.01 -24.30 -13.74
C GLN A 381 -3.53 -23.82 -15.09
N PHE A 382 -4.16 -24.72 -15.84
CA PHE A 382 -5.06 -24.32 -16.92
C PHE A 382 -6.27 -23.60 -16.35
N TYR A 383 -6.83 -22.66 -17.11
CA TYR A 383 -7.94 -21.81 -16.68
C TYR A 383 -9.12 -22.66 -16.18
N GLY A 384 -9.34 -22.61 -14.87
CA GLY A 384 -10.21 -23.51 -14.15
C GLY A 384 -10.39 -23.06 -12.71
N GLU A 385 -11.11 -23.87 -11.93
CA GLU A 385 -11.40 -23.62 -10.53
C GLU A 385 -10.23 -24.10 -9.65
N ASP A 386 -9.69 -23.19 -8.83
CA ASP A 386 -8.58 -23.49 -7.92
C ASP A 386 -8.92 -24.60 -6.90
N PRO A 387 -8.06 -25.63 -6.72
CA PRO A 387 -8.40 -26.84 -5.96
C PRO A 387 -8.77 -26.66 -4.49
N VAL A 388 -8.48 -25.49 -3.88
CA VAL A 388 -8.82 -25.20 -2.49
C VAL A 388 -9.56 -23.88 -2.33
N THR A 389 -9.22 -22.85 -3.12
CA THR A 389 -9.85 -21.51 -2.98
C THR A 389 -11.10 -21.32 -3.85
N GLY A 390 -11.38 -22.22 -4.80
CA GLY A 390 -12.56 -22.15 -5.68
C GLY A 390 -12.56 -20.97 -6.67
N LYS A 391 -11.42 -20.28 -6.83
CA LYS A 391 -11.28 -19.11 -7.70
C LYS A 391 -11.03 -19.52 -9.15
N TYR A 392 -11.70 -18.88 -10.10
CA TYR A 392 -11.45 -19.13 -11.52
C TYR A 392 -10.21 -18.39 -11.99
N TRP A 393 -9.11 -19.12 -12.18
CA TRP A 393 -7.88 -18.54 -12.71
C TRP A 393 -7.05 -19.55 -13.49
N GLY A 394 -6.04 -19.05 -14.21
CA GLY A 394 -5.04 -19.87 -14.86
C GLY A 394 -4.81 -19.52 -16.33
N LEU A 395 -4.02 -20.36 -16.96
CA LEU A 395 -3.62 -20.31 -18.35
C LEU A 395 -4.79 -20.62 -19.29
N VAL A 396 -5.11 -19.69 -20.18
CA VAL A 396 -6.13 -19.87 -21.22
C VAL A 396 -5.51 -20.62 -22.42
N ASP A 397 -5.43 -21.94 -22.28
CA ASP A 397 -4.95 -22.89 -23.29
C ASP A 397 -5.63 -24.26 -23.06
N ASP A 398 -5.58 -25.15 -24.05
CA ASP A 398 -6.16 -26.50 -23.97
C ASP A 398 -5.09 -27.49 -23.45
N TYR A 399 -5.32 -28.13 -22.29
CA TYR A 399 -4.40 -29.15 -21.77
C TYR A 399 -4.19 -30.27 -22.80
N THR A 400 -2.94 -30.45 -23.22
CA THR A 400 -2.53 -31.38 -24.27
C THR A 400 -1.40 -32.24 -23.73
N PRO A 401 -1.71 -33.40 -23.09
CA PRO A 401 -0.70 -34.23 -22.43
C PRO A 401 0.37 -34.70 -23.42
N ASN A 402 1.64 -34.46 -23.09
CA ASN A 402 2.77 -34.87 -23.91
C ASN A 402 3.46 -36.13 -23.38
N ALA A 403 3.62 -37.15 -24.23
CA ALA A 403 4.25 -38.42 -23.84
C ALA A 403 5.74 -38.29 -23.44
N ASN A 404 6.46 -37.28 -23.94
CA ASN A 404 7.85 -37.02 -23.57
C ASN A 404 7.96 -36.19 -22.28
N TYR A 405 6.88 -35.48 -21.89
CA TYR A 405 6.85 -34.55 -20.75
C TYR A 405 5.58 -34.72 -19.90
N PRO A 406 5.32 -35.92 -19.36
CA PRO A 406 4.01 -36.29 -18.79
C PRO A 406 3.66 -35.55 -17.48
N THR A 407 4.64 -34.99 -16.78
CA THR A 407 4.44 -34.19 -15.56
C THR A 407 4.14 -32.72 -15.85
N LEU A 408 4.51 -32.22 -17.03
CA LEU A 408 4.35 -30.81 -17.37
C LEU A 408 2.91 -30.50 -17.76
N LEU A 409 2.40 -29.38 -17.27
CA LEU A 409 1.15 -28.75 -17.73
C LEU A 409 1.34 -28.17 -19.15
N THR A 410 1.50 -29.07 -20.12
CA THR A 410 1.69 -28.84 -21.55
C THR A 410 0.35 -28.51 -22.19
N GLY A 411 0.26 -27.34 -22.84
CA GLY A 411 -0.92 -26.89 -23.55
C GLY A 411 -0.79 -27.07 -25.07
N ARG A 412 -1.88 -26.79 -25.78
CA ARG A 412 -1.90 -26.82 -27.26
C ARG A 412 -1.09 -25.67 -27.85
N LEU A 413 -1.02 -24.54 -27.16
CA LEU A 413 -0.38 -23.31 -27.64
C LEU A 413 0.84 -22.90 -26.81
N THR A 414 0.96 -23.38 -25.56
CA THR A 414 1.94 -22.88 -24.58
C THR A 414 2.49 -24.00 -23.71
N TRP A 415 3.79 -24.02 -23.51
CA TRP A 415 4.50 -25.08 -22.81
C TRP A 415 5.34 -24.50 -21.66
N PRO A 416 5.45 -25.19 -20.51
CA PRO A 416 6.53 -24.97 -19.56
C PRO A 416 7.88 -25.28 -20.23
N TYR A 417 8.97 -24.67 -19.76
CA TYR A 417 10.31 -24.96 -20.29
C TYR A 417 10.67 -26.45 -20.15
N GLU A 418 10.69 -27.19 -21.26
CA GLU A 418 10.74 -28.67 -21.20
C GLU A 418 12.15 -29.26 -21.02
N TYR A 419 13.19 -28.44 -21.17
CA TYR A 419 14.59 -28.87 -21.06
C TYR A 419 15.12 -28.86 -19.61
N ASP A 420 14.35 -28.31 -18.67
CA ASP A 420 14.61 -28.39 -17.23
C ASP A 420 13.26 -28.39 -16.50
N THR A 421 12.92 -29.53 -15.90
CA THR A 421 11.63 -29.82 -15.25
C THR A 421 11.72 -29.80 -13.73
N THR A 422 12.75 -29.16 -13.17
CA THR A 422 12.99 -29.06 -11.72
C THR A 422 11.88 -28.28 -11.00
N ASP A 423 11.31 -28.90 -9.95
CA ASP A 423 10.32 -28.31 -9.02
C ASP A 423 10.99 -27.34 -8.03
N GLY A 424 10.26 -26.33 -7.54
CA GLY A 424 10.73 -25.39 -6.52
C GLY A 424 11.89 -24.48 -6.97
N ARG A 425 12.08 -24.33 -8.29
CA ARG A 425 13.03 -23.36 -8.87
C ARG A 425 12.72 -21.94 -8.41
N ASP A 426 13.66 -21.02 -8.62
CA ASP A 426 13.30 -19.60 -8.54
C ASP A 426 12.30 -19.27 -9.67
N LYS A 427 11.19 -18.62 -9.31
CA LYS A 427 10.13 -18.15 -10.21
C LYS A 427 10.60 -17.31 -11.39
N VAL A 428 11.84 -16.79 -11.39
CA VAL A 428 12.47 -16.12 -12.53
C VAL A 428 12.86 -17.09 -13.64
N VAL A 429 13.35 -18.29 -13.29
CA VAL A 429 13.87 -19.29 -14.25
C VAL A 429 12.92 -20.45 -14.51
N SER A 430 11.84 -20.54 -13.74
CA SER A 430 10.62 -21.22 -14.12
C SER A 430 9.83 -20.31 -15.06
N TYR A 431 9.58 -20.73 -16.30
CA TYR A 431 8.85 -19.91 -17.29
C TYR A 431 8.01 -20.77 -18.23
N ARG A 432 6.88 -20.18 -18.65
CA ARG A 432 6.03 -20.66 -19.74
C ARG A 432 6.36 -19.91 -21.01
N TYR A 433 6.37 -20.60 -22.15
CA TYR A 433 6.61 -20.01 -23.46
C TYR A 433 5.53 -20.40 -24.48
N SER A 434 5.35 -19.58 -25.50
CA SER A 434 4.45 -19.85 -26.63
C SER A 434 5.08 -20.85 -27.60
N ARG A 435 4.44 -21.99 -27.81
CA ARG A 435 4.98 -23.13 -28.56
C ARG A 435 4.46 -23.18 -30.00
N ASP A 436 5.38 -23.29 -30.96
CA ASP A 436 5.12 -23.49 -32.40
C ASP A 436 4.19 -22.44 -33.06
N GLN A 437 4.11 -21.24 -32.46
CA GLN A 437 3.19 -20.18 -32.88
C GLN A 437 3.72 -19.30 -34.03
N ASP A 438 4.98 -19.42 -34.45
CA ASP A 438 5.62 -18.51 -35.42
C ASP A 438 4.85 -18.35 -36.74
N TYR A 439 4.15 -19.40 -37.17
CA TYR A 439 3.36 -19.46 -38.41
C TYR A 439 1.85 -19.23 -38.20
N MET A 440 1.41 -18.90 -36.99
CA MET A 440 0.00 -18.59 -36.69
C MET A 440 -0.31 -17.13 -36.97
N TYR A 441 -1.50 -16.85 -37.51
CA TYR A 441 -1.95 -15.46 -37.74
C TYR A 441 -3.41 -15.27 -37.28
N PRO A 442 -3.67 -14.43 -36.25
CA PRO A 442 -2.67 -13.79 -35.37
C PRO A 442 -1.92 -14.83 -34.52
N GLN A 443 -0.73 -14.48 -34.02
CA GLN A 443 -0.05 -15.28 -32.99
C GLN A 443 -0.76 -15.07 -31.64
N PRO A 444 -1.29 -16.12 -30.97
CA PRO A 444 -2.09 -15.95 -29.76
C PRO A 444 -1.28 -15.59 -28.50
N GLY A 445 0.02 -15.86 -28.49
CA GLY A 445 0.92 -15.64 -27.36
C GLY A 445 0.64 -16.57 -26.19
N ILE A 446 0.80 -16.05 -24.97
CA ILE A 446 0.46 -16.70 -23.71
C ILE A 446 -0.57 -15.82 -23.02
N THR A 447 -1.70 -16.40 -22.65
CA THR A 447 -2.80 -15.68 -21.99
C THR A 447 -3.10 -16.33 -20.65
N TYR A 448 -3.07 -15.54 -19.57
CA TYR A 448 -3.61 -15.91 -18.27
C TYR A 448 -4.88 -15.10 -18.01
N LYS A 449 -5.84 -15.70 -17.33
CA LYS A 449 -7.06 -15.03 -16.89
C LYS A 449 -7.27 -15.26 -15.40
N PHE A 450 -7.67 -14.20 -14.70
CA PHE A 450 -7.84 -14.18 -13.25
C PHE A 450 -9.18 -13.57 -12.89
N GLU A 451 -9.99 -14.28 -12.10
CA GLU A 451 -11.18 -13.73 -11.45
C GLU A 451 -10.76 -12.69 -10.40
N LEU A 452 -11.13 -11.42 -10.60
CA LEU A 452 -10.78 -10.33 -9.69
C LEU A 452 -11.97 -9.38 -9.54
N PRO A 453 -12.27 -8.88 -8.33
CA PRO A 453 -13.24 -7.80 -8.18
C PRO A 453 -12.88 -6.57 -9.03
N ASN A 454 -13.86 -5.70 -9.25
CA ASN A 454 -13.58 -4.43 -9.92
C ASN A 454 -12.75 -3.50 -9.01
N GLY A 455 -11.74 -2.84 -9.57
CA GLY A 455 -10.84 -1.95 -8.84
C GLY A 455 -9.46 -1.82 -9.48
N GLU A 456 -8.58 -1.08 -8.80
CA GLU A 456 -7.19 -0.90 -9.25
C GLU A 456 -6.23 -1.93 -8.61
N TYR A 457 -5.39 -2.52 -9.46
CA TYR A 457 -4.42 -3.56 -9.12
C TYR A 457 -3.04 -3.22 -9.67
N THR A 458 -2.00 -3.74 -9.01
CA THR A 458 -0.64 -3.80 -9.57
C THR A 458 -0.38 -5.22 -10.05
N VAL A 459 0.03 -5.35 -11.32
CA VAL A 459 0.43 -6.61 -11.94
C VAL A 459 1.94 -6.55 -12.14
N GLU A 460 2.65 -7.41 -11.43
CA GLU A 460 4.09 -7.59 -11.54
C GLU A 460 4.36 -8.85 -12.37
N SER A 461 5.22 -8.79 -13.37
CA SER A 461 5.59 -9.96 -14.17
C SER A 461 7.03 -9.90 -14.66
N ALA A 462 7.72 -11.03 -14.61
CA ALA A 462 9.12 -11.14 -15.02
C ALA A 462 9.31 -11.97 -16.30
N TYR A 463 10.43 -11.71 -16.98
CA TYR A 463 10.76 -12.29 -18.27
C TYR A 463 12.25 -12.65 -18.37
N TYR A 464 12.54 -13.95 -18.36
CA TYR A 464 13.88 -14.50 -18.59
C TYR A 464 13.82 -15.60 -19.65
N LEU A 465 14.88 -15.69 -20.47
CA LEU A 465 15.11 -16.78 -21.43
C LEU A 465 16.59 -17.13 -21.50
N PRO A 466 16.97 -18.40 -21.68
CA PRO A 466 18.37 -18.80 -21.76
C PRO A 466 19.05 -18.23 -23.01
N SER A 467 20.34 -17.91 -22.89
CA SER A 467 21.14 -17.33 -23.98
C SER A 467 21.20 -18.22 -25.23
N SER A 468 21.09 -19.54 -25.07
CA SER A 468 21.00 -20.51 -26.17
C SER A 468 19.76 -20.33 -27.04
N TRP A 469 18.65 -19.83 -26.47
CA TRP A 469 17.45 -19.50 -27.24
C TRP A 469 17.60 -18.15 -27.91
N MET A 470 18.11 -17.14 -27.19
CA MET A 470 18.21 -15.75 -27.67
C MET A 470 19.26 -15.54 -28.79
N SER A 471 20.18 -16.49 -28.98
CA SER A 471 21.21 -16.41 -30.02
C SER A 471 20.62 -16.42 -31.44
N GLY A 472 20.76 -15.30 -32.15
CA GLY A 472 20.35 -15.17 -33.55
C GLY A 472 18.84 -15.03 -33.79
N VAL A 473 18.03 -14.89 -32.73
CA VAL A 473 16.57 -14.79 -32.83
C VAL A 473 16.05 -13.58 -32.05
N ASN A 474 15.31 -12.70 -32.73
CA ASN A 474 14.75 -11.49 -32.14
C ASN A 474 13.44 -11.80 -31.38
N ARG A 475 13.52 -12.41 -30.18
CA ARG A 475 12.35 -12.70 -29.31
C ARG A 475 11.79 -11.47 -28.60
N ARG A 476 11.56 -10.38 -29.33
CA ARG A 476 10.94 -9.20 -28.73
C ARG A 476 9.46 -9.48 -28.45
N CYS A 477 9.05 -9.08 -27.26
CA CYS A 477 7.75 -9.36 -26.68
C CYS A 477 6.95 -8.08 -26.45
N LYS A 478 5.64 -8.24 -26.29
CA LYS A 478 4.65 -7.18 -26.09
C LYS A 478 3.70 -7.62 -24.97
N ILE A 479 3.37 -6.71 -24.05
CA ILE A 479 2.47 -6.98 -22.92
C ILE A 479 1.15 -6.26 -23.15
N THR A 480 0.04 -6.99 -23.02
CA THR A 480 -1.31 -6.42 -22.98
C THR A 480 -2.08 -6.87 -21.74
N LEU A 481 -2.82 -5.95 -21.12
CA LEU A 481 -3.72 -6.24 -19.99
C LEU A 481 -5.12 -5.76 -20.38
N ASN A 482 -6.11 -6.65 -20.33
CA ASN A 482 -7.48 -6.39 -20.82
C ASN A 482 -7.50 -5.80 -22.25
N GLY A 483 -6.59 -6.28 -23.12
CA GLY A 483 -6.43 -5.83 -24.51
C GLY A 483 -5.70 -4.48 -24.69
N VAL A 484 -5.42 -3.74 -23.62
CA VAL A 484 -4.67 -2.48 -23.66
C VAL A 484 -3.16 -2.79 -23.68
N VAL A 485 -2.42 -2.12 -24.57
CA VAL A 485 -0.95 -2.27 -24.66
C VAL A 485 -0.27 -1.49 -23.54
N TYR A 486 0.43 -2.19 -22.65
CA TYR A 486 1.23 -1.57 -21.59
C TYR A 486 2.71 -1.45 -21.97
N ILE A 487 3.26 -2.47 -22.65
CA ILE A 487 4.60 -2.45 -23.22
C ILE A 487 4.50 -2.93 -24.67
N ASN A 488 4.91 -2.08 -25.61
CA ASN A 488 4.77 -2.37 -27.04
C ASN A 488 5.94 -3.21 -27.61
N SER A 489 7.10 -3.18 -26.96
CA SER A 489 8.31 -3.94 -27.34
C SER A 489 9.27 -4.00 -26.16
N PHE A 490 9.79 -5.18 -25.85
CA PHE A 490 10.94 -5.41 -24.95
C PHE A 490 11.63 -6.72 -25.30
N LEU A 491 12.87 -6.93 -24.84
CA LEU A 491 13.58 -8.19 -24.99
C LEU A 491 13.75 -8.87 -23.61
N PRO A 492 13.36 -10.14 -23.43
CA PRO A 492 13.64 -10.89 -22.20
C PRO A 492 15.15 -10.92 -21.89
N THR A 493 15.49 -10.91 -20.60
CA THR A 493 16.90 -11.00 -20.15
C THR A 493 17.46 -12.41 -20.33
N THR A 494 18.77 -12.52 -20.55
CA THR A 494 19.50 -13.80 -20.48
C THR A 494 20.28 -13.98 -19.18
N ASN A 495 20.14 -13.06 -18.23
CA ASN A 495 20.79 -13.13 -16.92
C ASN A 495 19.72 -13.21 -15.82
N PRO A 496 19.55 -14.36 -15.13
CA PRO A 496 18.49 -14.54 -14.14
C PRO A 496 18.70 -13.69 -12.88
N GLU A 497 19.93 -13.20 -12.62
CA GLU A 497 20.17 -12.29 -11.52
C GLU A 497 19.61 -10.89 -11.77
N SER A 498 19.47 -10.49 -13.03
CA SER A 498 18.79 -9.26 -13.44
C SER A 498 17.53 -9.59 -14.25
N PRO A 499 16.45 -10.08 -13.59
CA PRO A 499 15.18 -10.38 -14.25
C PRO A 499 14.61 -9.13 -14.89
N MET A 500 14.12 -9.24 -16.12
CA MET A 500 13.36 -8.17 -16.75
C MET A 500 11.97 -8.13 -16.10
N VAL A 501 11.74 -7.24 -15.14
CA VAL A 501 10.47 -7.15 -14.40
C VAL A 501 9.70 -5.90 -14.80
N PHE A 502 8.42 -6.06 -15.10
CA PHE A 502 7.49 -4.97 -15.31
C PHE A 502 6.44 -4.96 -14.20
N ASN A 503 6.05 -3.76 -13.75
CA ASN A 503 4.98 -3.55 -12.78
C ASN A 503 3.99 -2.52 -13.38
N HIS A 504 2.74 -2.93 -13.54
CA HIS A 504 1.70 -2.17 -14.22
C HIS A 504 0.51 -1.92 -13.29
N SER A 505 0.04 -0.67 -13.22
CA SER A 505 -1.27 -0.36 -12.65
C SER A 505 -2.36 -0.65 -13.68
N VAL A 506 -3.32 -1.49 -13.33
CA VAL A 506 -4.48 -1.84 -14.18
C VAL A 506 -5.77 -1.62 -13.41
N ASN A 507 -6.82 -1.18 -14.11
CA ASN A 507 -8.17 -1.06 -13.56
C ASN A 507 -9.06 -2.19 -14.15
N VAL A 508 -9.61 -3.04 -13.28
CA VAL A 508 -10.54 -4.12 -13.64
C VAL A 508 -11.98 -3.62 -13.51
N THR A 509 -12.81 -3.87 -14.53
CA THR A 509 -14.19 -3.32 -14.62
C THR A 509 -15.27 -4.36 -14.92
N ASP A 510 -14.88 -5.58 -15.26
CA ASP A 510 -15.72 -6.68 -15.74
C ASP A 510 -15.52 -7.99 -14.94
N GLY A 511 -14.95 -7.90 -13.74
CA GLY A 511 -14.71 -9.05 -12.86
C GLY A 511 -13.51 -9.94 -13.24
N PHE A 512 -12.73 -9.56 -14.26
CA PHE A 512 -11.58 -10.34 -14.70
C PHE A 512 -10.38 -9.48 -15.13
N LEU A 513 -9.19 -9.97 -14.83
CA LEU A 513 -7.96 -9.55 -15.50
C LEU A 513 -7.57 -10.61 -16.52
N THR A 514 -7.45 -10.21 -17.78
CA THR A 514 -6.77 -10.96 -18.84
C THR A 514 -5.37 -10.37 -19.00
N TYR A 515 -4.37 -11.14 -18.58
CA TYR A 515 -2.96 -10.87 -18.84
C TYR A 515 -2.55 -11.60 -20.12
N ASN A 516 -1.90 -10.92 -21.04
CA ASN A 516 -1.40 -11.54 -22.26
C ASN A 516 -0.02 -11.00 -22.64
N VAL A 517 0.87 -11.92 -23.02
CA VAL A 517 2.15 -11.60 -23.66
C VAL A 517 2.22 -12.26 -25.04
N THR A 518 2.56 -11.49 -26.07
CA THR A 518 2.83 -11.97 -27.43
C THR A 518 4.24 -11.57 -27.85
N VAL A 519 4.69 -12.02 -29.03
CA VAL A 519 5.78 -11.33 -29.73
C VAL A 519 5.35 -9.91 -30.14
N ASP A 520 6.32 -9.01 -30.37
CA ASP A 520 6.07 -7.72 -31.04
C ASP A 520 6.03 -7.86 -32.58
N ALA A 521 5.87 -6.75 -33.30
CA ALA A 521 5.75 -6.77 -34.76
C ALA A 521 7.01 -7.23 -35.52
N ASP A 522 8.18 -7.18 -34.87
CA ASP A 522 9.46 -7.66 -35.40
C ASP A 522 9.90 -8.98 -34.73
N GLY A 523 9.07 -9.50 -33.82
CA GLY A 523 9.40 -10.60 -32.93
C GLY A 523 9.23 -11.98 -33.57
N ILE A 524 10.18 -12.87 -33.32
CA ILE A 524 10.22 -14.24 -33.88
C ILE A 524 10.68 -15.20 -32.77
N GLY A 525 10.20 -16.44 -32.77
CA GLY A 525 10.63 -17.52 -31.88
C GLY A 525 9.79 -17.67 -30.61
N GLY A 526 8.62 -17.01 -30.56
CA GLY A 526 7.70 -17.03 -29.44
C GLY A 526 8.05 -16.11 -28.26
N SER A 527 7.01 -15.75 -27.51
CA SER A 527 7.08 -15.04 -26.23
C SER A 527 7.21 -15.98 -25.04
N ALA A 528 7.61 -15.46 -23.89
CA ALA A 528 7.64 -16.16 -22.60
C ALA A 528 7.14 -15.28 -21.45
N VAL A 529 6.88 -15.88 -20.29
CA VAL A 529 6.66 -15.22 -18.99
C VAL A 529 7.15 -16.15 -17.88
N SER A 530 7.90 -15.60 -16.92
CA SER A 530 8.46 -16.34 -15.78
C SER A 530 7.49 -16.42 -14.59
N TYR A 531 6.97 -15.28 -14.16
CA TYR A 531 5.96 -15.25 -13.10
C TYR A 531 4.98 -14.10 -13.29
N ILE A 532 3.84 -14.20 -12.61
CA ILE A 532 2.85 -13.14 -12.47
C ILE A 532 2.48 -13.02 -10.99
N ILE A 533 2.61 -11.82 -10.41
CA ILE A 533 2.11 -11.52 -9.06
C ILE A 533 1.09 -10.39 -9.15
N ILE A 534 -0.13 -10.65 -8.68
CA ILE A 534 -1.20 -9.66 -8.67
C ILE A 534 -1.46 -9.22 -7.25
N ARG A 535 -1.48 -7.91 -7.03
CA ARG A 535 -1.73 -7.29 -5.72
C ARG A 535 -2.71 -6.13 -5.88
N LYS A 536 -3.44 -5.79 -4.82
CA LYS A 536 -4.25 -4.56 -4.80
C LYS A 536 -3.32 -3.34 -4.87
N LYS A 537 -3.68 -2.33 -5.66
CA LYS A 537 -2.87 -1.10 -5.77
C LYS A 537 -2.93 -0.33 -4.44
N ASP A 538 -1.76 0.11 -3.95
CA ASP A 538 -1.70 1.07 -2.83
C ASP A 538 -2.12 2.44 -3.35
N THR A 539 -3.22 2.97 -2.82
CA THR A 539 -3.80 4.27 -3.20
C THR A 539 -3.45 5.39 -2.23
N LYS A 540 -2.60 5.15 -1.22
CA LYS A 540 -2.11 6.20 -0.33
C LYS A 540 -1.29 7.22 -1.11
N GLU A 541 -1.70 8.49 -1.06
CA GLU A 541 -0.94 9.59 -1.63
C GLU A 541 0.39 9.73 -0.87
N ARG A 542 1.50 9.84 -1.62
CA ARG A 542 2.85 10.01 -1.08
C ARG A 542 3.51 11.20 -1.76
N MET A 543 4.22 12.03 -0.99
CA MET A 543 5.14 13.03 -1.54
C MET A 543 6.57 12.64 -1.19
N TYR A 544 7.45 12.78 -2.17
CA TYR A 544 8.80 12.25 -2.15
C TYR A 544 9.82 13.38 -2.04
N PHE A 545 10.67 13.34 -1.01
CA PHE A 545 11.63 14.39 -0.70
C PHE A 545 13.07 13.92 -0.94
N PRO A 546 13.86 14.65 -1.75
CA PRO A 546 15.22 14.24 -2.07
C PRO A 546 16.07 14.33 -0.80
N ILE A 547 16.77 13.25 -0.49
CA ILE A 547 17.76 13.22 0.59
C ILE A 547 19.00 13.97 0.07
N ASP A 548 19.54 14.90 0.86
CA ASP A 548 20.83 15.52 0.54
C ASP A 548 21.96 14.49 0.64
N LEU A 549 22.60 14.23 -0.50
CA LEU A 549 23.70 13.28 -0.64
C LEU A 549 25.09 13.96 -0.59
N THR A 550 25.16 15.30 -0.55
CA THR A 550 26.41 16.08 -0.71
C THR A 550 27.52 15.68 0.27
N ASN A 551 27.15 15.27 1.49
CA ASN A 551 28.08 14.87 2.55
C ASN A 551 28.04 13.36 2.86
N LYS A 552 27.47 12.53 1.97
CA LYS A 552 27.34 11.07 2.15
C LYS A 552 28.55 10.34 1.57
N VAL A 553 28.85 9.16 2.11
CA VAL A 553 29.99 8.37 1.66
C VAL A 553 29.59 7.61 0.40
N VAL A 554 30.18 8.00 -0.74
CA VAL A 554 30.02 7.30 -2.02
C VAL A 554 31.20 6.37 -2.27
N THR A 555 30.93 5.14 -2.67
CA THR A 555 31.95 4.16 -3.10
C THR A 555 31.49 3.44 -4.37
N GLY A 556 32.43 2.75 -5.04
CA GLY A 556 32.12 1.99 -6.24
C GLY A 556 33.34 1.27 -6.81
N THR A 557 33.11 0.48 -7.85
CA THR A 557 34.19 -0.10 -8.65
C THR A 557 34.92 0.98 -9.47
N PRO A 558 36.17 0.73 -9.90
CA PRO A 558 36.86 1.65 -10.80
C PRO A 558 36.06 1.90 -12.09
N SER A 559 36.15 3.13 -12.60
CA SER A 559 35.59 3.52 -13.90
C SER A 559 36.41 2.95 -15.06
N TRP A 560 35.86 2.97 -16.27
CA TRP A 560 36.61 2.61 -17.49
C TRP A 560 37.93 3.40 -17.59
N ASN A 561 39.03 2.68 -17.81
CA ASN A 561 40.41 3.20 -17.79
C ASN A 561 40.84 3.93 -16.49
N ASN A 562 40.14 3.70 -15.36
CA ASN A 562 40.37 4.39 -14.08
C ASN A 562 40.31 5.93 -14.20
N VAL A 563 39.46 6.45 -15.11
CA VAL A 563 39.30 7.89 -15.33
C VAL A 563 38.63 8.52 -14.12
N ALA A 564 39.39 9.34 -13.38
CA ALA A 564 38.94 9.95 -12.13
C ALA A 564 37.69 10.83 -12.29
N SER A 565 37.51 11.48 -13.45
CA SER A 565 36.36 12.35 -13.76
C SER A 565 35.09 11.62 -14.17
N THR A 566 35.08 10.28 -14.12
CA THR A 566 33.90 9.43 -14.39
C THR A 566 33.77 8.30 -13.36
N ALA A 567 34.33 8.49 -12.16
CA ALA A 567 34.21 7.57 -11.03
C ALA A 567 32.86 7.71 -10.31
N ALA A 568 32.59 6.81 -9.36
CA ALA A 568 31.26 6.60 -8.76
C ALA A 568 30.60 7.83 -8.13
N GLN A 569 31.36 8.83 -7.66
CA GLN A 569 30.82 10.08 -7.11
C GLN A 569 30.04 10.91 -8.14
N TYR A 570 30.35 10.78 -9.43
CA TYR A 570 29.66 11.44 -10.54
C TYR A 570 28.34 10.75 -10.94
N ALA A 571 27.81 9.88 -10.07
CA ALA A 571 26.43 9.39 -10.13
C ALA A 571 25.56 10.01 -9.01
N PHE A 572 26.10 10.90 -8.19
CA PHE A 572 25.43 11.47 -7.02
C PHE A 572 25.76 12.97 -6.82
N ASP A 573 26.24 13.65 -7.87
CA ASP A 573 26.68 15.06 -7.81
C ASP A 573 25.60 16.08 -8.25
N ASN A 574 24.36 15.62 -8.43
CA ASN A 574 23.19 16.40 -8.84
C ASN A 574 23.38 17.10 -10.21
N ASN A 575 24.10 16.45 -11.13
CA ASN A 575 24.46 16.96 -12.44
C ASN A 575 24.33 15.87 -13.52
N THR A 576 23.23 15.88 -14.26
CA THR A 576 22.92 14.91 -15.33
C THR A 576 23.85 15.00 -16.58
N SER A 577 24.91 15.79 -16.53
CA SER A 577 25.95 15.88 -17.58
C SER A 577 27.25 15.16 -17.20
N THR A 578 27.48 14.94 -15.90
CA THR A 578 28.51 14.03 -15.37
C THR A 578 27.95 12.60 -15.32
N PHE A 579 28.83 11.61 -15.12
CA PHE A 579 28.42 10.21 -15.07
C PHE A 579 29.49 9.29 -14.47
N PHE A 580 29.03 8.20 -13.86
CA PHE A 580 29.85 7.03 -13.59
C PHE A 580 30.00 6.20 -14.87
N ASP A 581 31.23 5.97 -15.34
CA ASP A 581 31.53 5.11 -16.50
C ASP A 581 31.89 3.68 -16.04
N GLY A 582 30.93 3.02 -15.38
CA GLY A 582 31.10 1.66 -14.84
C GLY A 582 31.27 0.57 -15.90
N LEU A 583 32.06 -0.46 -15.57
CA LEU A 583 32.18 -1.69 -16.37
C LEU A 583 30.95 -2.60 -16.23
N VAL A 584 30.87 -3.68 -17.02
CA VAL A 584 29.90 -4.76 -16.81
C VAL A 584 30.18 -5.39 -15.44
N GLY A 585 29.15 -5.57 -14.61
CA GLY A 585 29.29 -5.97 -13.20
C GLY A 585 29.83 -4.88 -12.28
N GLY A 586 30.11 -3.68 -12.80
CA GLY A 586 30.50 -2.52 -12.00
C GLY A 586 29.37 -2.01 -11.13
N TYR A 587 29.70 -1.29 -10.06
CA TYR A 587 28.69 -0.66 -9.19
C TYR A 587 29.13 0.70 -8.67
N CYS A 588 28.14 1.53 -8.34
CA CYS A 588 28.28 2.71 -7.51
C CYS A 588 27.24 2.64 -6.39
N GLN A 589 27.57 3.17 -5.21
CA GLN A 589 26.70 3.11 -4.04
C GLN A 589 26.90 4.31 -3.11
N VAL A 590 25.87 4.61 -2.32
CA VAL A 590 25.91 5.62 -1.26
C VAL A 590 25.55 5.00 0.09
N ASP A 591 26.30 5.36 1.13
CA ASP A 591 25.93 5.14 2.54
C ASP A 591 25.18 6.37 3.07
N LEU A 592 23.90 6.20 3.41
CA LEU A 592 23.08 7.27 3.99
C LEU A 592 23.47 7.59 5.45
N GLY A 593 24.29 6.76 6.09
CA GLY A 593 24.78 6.87 7.46
C GLY A 593 23.87 6.24 8.51
N GLN A 594 22.59 6.05 8.19
CA GLN A 594 21.56 5.45 9.04
C GLN A 594 20.52 4.72 8.18
N ILE A 595 19.78 3.79 8.79
CA ILE A 595 18.61 3.17 8.15
C ILE A 595 17.56 4.27 7.91
N THR A 596 17.08 4.39 6.68
CA THR A 596 16.18 5.45 6.21
C THR A 596 15.05 4.84 5.38
N ASP A 597 13.82 5.38 5.45
CA ASP A 597 12.74 5.06 4.49
C ASP A 597 13.13 5.58 3.11
N ILE A 598 13.29 4.65 2.17
CA ILE A 598 13.59 4.93 0.77
C ILE A 598 12.33 4.61 -0.03
N SER A 599 11.53 5.65 -0.23
CA SER A 599 10.20 5.56 -0.80
C SER A 599 10.15 5.91 -2.29
N GLN A 600 11.20 6.52 -2.84
CA GLN A 600 11.41 6.69 -4.29
C GLN A 600 12.91 6.74 -4.64
N ILE A 601 13.26 6.24 -5.83
CA ILE A 601 14.57 6.41 -6.46
C ILE A 601 14.38 7.16 -7.78
N GLY A 602 15.10 8.26 -7.95
CA GLY A 602 15.26 8.95 -9.22
C GLY A 602 16.58 8.57 -9.87
N TYR A 603 16.61 8.40 -11.19
CA TYR A 603 17.85 8.12 -11.92
C TYR A 603 17.87 8.73 -13.32
N SER A 604 19.06 9.09 -13.81
CA SER A 604 19.27 9.64 -15.16
C SER A 604 20.35 8.84 -15.91
N PRO A 605 20.18 8.54 -17.21
CA PRO A 605 21.18 7.82 -17.99
C PRO A 605 22.39 8.69 -18.33
N ARG A 606 23.54 8.03 -18.52
CA ARG A 606 24.66 8.62 -19.27
C ARG A 606 24.16 9.01 -20.68
N PRO A 607 24.29 10.27 -21.10
CA PRO A 607 23.82 10.70 -22.42
C PRO A 607 24.48 9.94 -23.57
N SER A 608 23.70 9.60 -24.59
CA SER A 608 24.05 8.73 -25.73
C SER A 608 24.29 7.25 -25.39
N TYR A 609 24.01 6.83 -24.16
CA TYR A 609 24.24 5.48 -23.65
C TYR A 609 23.04 4.96 -22.83
N GLU A 610 21.84 5.46 -23.12
CA GLU A 610 20.59 5.20 -22.39
C GLU A 610 20.24 3.69 -22.36
N SER A 611 20.53 2.97 -23.45
CA SER A 611 20.31 1.53 -23.57
C SER A 611 21.11 0.72 -22.54
N ARG A 612 22.25 1.22 -22.07
CA ARG A 612 23.09 0.56 -21.06
C ARG A 612 22.47 0.54 -19.66
N MET A 613 21.36 1.25 -19.44
CA MET A 613 20.62 1.14 -18.20
C MET A 613 19.65 -0.04 -18.18
N VAL A 614 19.30 -0.63 -19.33
CA VAL A 614 18.38 -1.76 -19.40
C VAL A 614 19.00 -2.98 -18.71
N GLY A 615 18.27 -3.59 -17.78
CA GLY A 615 18.80 -4.65 -16.91
C GLY A 615 19.79 -4.15 -15.84
N GLY A 616 19.98 -2.84 -15.69
CA GLY A 616 20.57 -2.24 -14.50
C GLY A 616 19.61 -2.33 -13.31
N MET A 617 20.12 -2.50 -12.10
CA MET A 617 19.33 -2.74 -10.90
C MET A 617 19.74 -1.85 -9.74
N PHE A 618 18.75 -1.48 -8.92
CA PHE A 618 18.95 -0.85 -7.62
C PHE A 618 18.81 -1.90 -6.51
N LEU A 619 19.75 -1.91 -5.57
CA LEU A 619 19.73 -2.77 -4.39
C LEU A 619 19.78 -1.93 -3.11
N GLY A 620 19.08 -2.39 -2.09
CA GLY A 620 19.08 -1.84 -0.74
C GLY A 620 19.76 -2.79 0.24
N SER A 621 20.46 -2.23 1.22
CA SER A 621 21.06 -3.00 2.32
C SER A 621 20.99 -2.23 3.64
N LYS A 622 20.87 -2.96 4.75
CA LYS A 622 20.89 -2.40 6.13
C LYS A 622 22.30 -2.41 6.74
N ASP A 623 23.14 -3.35 6.32
CA ASP A 623 24.48 -3.63 6.87
C ASP A 623 25.63 -3.35 5.88
N GLY A 624 25.35 -3.31 4.57
CA GLY A 624 26.32 -3.17 3.48
C GLY A 624 26.80 -4.52 2.90
N GLU A 625 26.37 -5.63 3.49
CA GLU A 625 26.79 -7.00 3.16
C GLU A 625 25.64 -7.80 2.52
N ASN A 626 24.45 -7.73 3.11
CA ASN A 626 23.24 -8.40 2.64
C ASN A 626 22.39 -7.43 1.81
N TRP A 627 22.21 -7.74 0.52
CA TRP A 627 21.58 -6.86 -0.45
C TRP A 627 20.26 -7.42 -0.98
N VAL A 628 19.20 -6.61 -0.95
CA VAL A 628 17.88 -6.92 -1.49
C VAL A 628 17.69 -6.16 -2.81
N LYS A 629 17.28 -6.86 -3.88
CA LYS A 629 16.92 -6.24 -5.16
C LYS A 629 15.66 -5.39 -4.97
N LEU A 630 15.76 -4.07 -5.18
CA LEU A 630 14.61 -3.14 -5.05
C LEU A 630 13.90 -2.96 -6.39
N TYR A 631 14.66 -2.74 -7.46
CA TYR A 631 14.11 -2.47 -8.78
C TYR A 631 15.10 -2.87 -9.88
N VAL A 632 14.59 -3.36 -11.01
CA VAL A 632 15.37 -3.58 -12.24
C VAL A 632 14.80 -2.68 -13.33
N ILE A 633 15.66 -1.93 -14.03
CA ILE A 633 15.27 -0.96 -15.06
C ILE A 633 14.86 -1.73 -16.33
N PRO A 634 13.58 -1.70 -16.73
CA PRO A 634 13.09 -2.61 -17.77
C PRO A 634 13.16 -2.03 -19.18
N THR A 635 13.26 -0.70 -19.30
CA THR A 635 13.32 0.03 -20.57
C THR A 635 14.31 1.17 -20.46
N ALA A 636 14.95 1.54 -21.57
CA ALA A 636 15.86 2.69 -21.61
C ALA A 636 15.12 3.98 -21.20
N PRO A 637 15.62 4.71 -20.19
CA PRO A 637 15.09 6.03 -19.84
C PRO A 637 15.46 7.06 -20.92
N GLY A 638 14.79 8.20 -20.94
CA GLY A 638 15.11 9.27 -21.87
C GLY A 638 16.45 9.97 -21.55
N PRO A 639 17.13 10.56 -22.55
CA PRO A 639 18.36 11.32 -22.34
C PRO A 639 18.11 12.55 -21.47
N TYR A 640 19.03 12.85 -20.56
CA TYR A 640 19.01 14.03 -19.65
C TYR A 640 17.77 14.18 -18.75
N ILE A 641 16.90 13.16 -18.65
CA ILE A 641 15.72 13.21 -17.77
C ILE A 641 15.87 12.28 -16.57
N GLU A 642 15.37 12.76 -15.43
CA GLU A 642 15.24 11.96 -14.22
C GLU A 642 14.00 11.06 -14.31
N THR A 643 14.23 9.76 -14.47
CA THR A 643 13.19 8.73 -14.36
C THR A 643 12.99 8.40 -12.88
N LYS A 644 11.74 8.33 -12.42
CA LYS A 644 11.38 8.11 -11.01
C LYS A 644 10.64 6.80 -10.81
N VAL A 645 11.04 6.05 -9.79
CA VAL A 645 10.43 4.78 -9.39
C VAL A 645 10.08 4.84 -7.91
N THR A 646 8.85 4.46 -7.58
CA THR A 646 8.30 4.52 -6.23
C THR A 646 8.36 3.17 -5.53
N ALA A 647 8.29 3.16 -4.19
CA ALA A 647 8.23 1.93 -3.40
C ALA A 647 7.05 1.00 -3.76
N GLY A 648 5.96 1.53 -4.34
CA GLY A 648 4.86 0.69 -4.88
C GLY A 648 5.27 -0.16 -6.09
N GLN A 649 6.39 0.18 -6.73
CA GLN A 649 6.99 -0.52 -7.86
C GLN A 649 8.23 -1.34 -7.47
N PHE A 650 8.62 -1.35 -6.19
CA PHE A 650 9.74 -2.16 -5.72
C PHE A 650 9.35 -3.64 -5.64
N LEU A 651 10.34 -4.51 -5.86
CA LEU A 651 10.21 -5.98 -5.76
C LEU A 651 10.08 -6.47 -4.30
N THR A 652 10.25 -5.58 -3.33
CA THR A 652 10.15 -5.81 -1.89
C THR A 652 9.21 -4.80 -1.24
N ARG A 653 8.60 -5.19 -0.12
CA ARG A 653 7.74 -4.30 0.69
C ARG A 653 8.52 -3.57 1.79
N ASP A 654 9.71 -4.05 2.14
CA ASP A 654 10.63 -3.31 2.98
C ASP A 654 11.21 -2.13 2.20
N THR A 655 11.25 -0.97 2.85
CA THR A 655 11.72 0.32 2.32
C THR A 655 12.86 0.89 3.16
N PHE A 656 13.19 0.26 4.30
CA PHE A 656 14.13 0.79 5.28
C PHE A 656 15.54 0.28 5.00
N TYR A 657 16.38 1.12 4.40
CA TYR A 657 17.76 0.76 4.05
C TYR A 657 18.75 1.87 4.43
N ARG A 658 19.99 1.49 4.67
CA ARG A 658 21.12 2.41 4.93
C ARG A 658 21.95 2.63 3.67
N TYR A 659 22.12 1.61 2.85
CA TYR A 659 22.93 1.65 1.64
C TYR A 659 22.05 1.46 0.41
N ILE A 660 22.27 2.28 -0.63
CA ILE A 660 21.73 2.06 -1.97
C ILE A 660 22.87 1.87 -2.95
N ARG A 661 22.76 0.81 -3.77
CA ARG A 661 23.71 0.48 -4.84
C ARG A 661 22.98 0.43 -6.18
N TYR A 662 23.60 0.99 -7.21
CA TYR A 662 23.29 0.70 -8.61
C TYR A 662 24.37 -0.19 -9.22
N THR A 663 23.98 -1.20 -9.98
CA THR A 663 24.87 -2.06 -10.77
C THR A 663 24.17 -2.51 -12.05
N ASN A 664 24.94 -2.87 -13.08
CA ASN A 664 24.40 -3.57 -14.25
C ASN A 664 25.24 -4.83 -14.51
N LEU A 665 24.58 -5.99 -14.63
CA LEU A 665 25.18 -7.29 -14.86
C LEU A 665 25.10 -7.75 -16.32
N VAL A 666 24.40 -7.02 -17.19
CA VAL A 666 24.20 -7.35 -18.62
C VAL A 666 24.90 -6.37 -19.57
N ASP A 667 25.15 -5.13 -19.14
CA ASP A 667 25.92 -4.10 -19.87
C ASP A 667 26.77 -3.28 -18.88
N ASN A 668 27.58 -2.35 -19.39
CA ASN A 668 28.30 -1.35 -18.62
C ASN A 668 27.37 -0.63 -17.63
N ALA A 669 27.76 -0.56 -16.34
CA ALA A 669 27.05 0.16 -15.29
C ALA A 669 27.15 1.70 -15.43
N ASN A 670 26.80 2.22 -16.60
CA ASN A 670 26.74 3.64 -16.91
C ASN A 670 25.49 4.28 -16.32
N ILE A 671 25.66 5.40 -15.61
CA ILE A 671 24.58 6.20 -15.03
C ILE A 671 25.07 7.64 -14.82
N ALA A 672 24.22 8.63 -15.08
CA ALA A 672 24.55 10.04 -14.89
C ALA A 672 24.21 10.54 -13.49
N GLU A 673 23.04 10.14 -12.96
CA GLU A 673 22.56 10.65 -11.68
C GLU A 673 21.71 9.60 -10.96
N ILE A 674 21.79 9.56 -9.64
CA ILE A 674 20.96 8.81 -8.71
C ILE A 674 20.52 9.76 -7.60
N LYS A 675 19.22 9.93 -7.43
CA LYS A 675 18.61 10.66 -6.32
C LYS A 675 17.81 9.71 -5.47
N ILE A 676 18.04 9.72 -4.16
CA ILE A 676 17.28 8.93 -3.20
C ILE A 676 16.22 9.84 -2.58
N TYR A 677 14.99 9.37 -2.49
CA TYR A 677 13.88 10.11 -1.91
C TYR A 677 13.25 9.33 -0.74
N LYS A 678 13.05 10.00 0.38
CA LYS A 678 12.18 9.53 1.47
C LYS A 678 10.74 9.98 1.24
N ASN A 679 9.79 9.40 1.99
CA ASN A 679 8.43 9.93 2.05
C ASN A 679 8.39 11.23 2.88
N ALA A 680 7.27 11.97 2.79
CA ALA A 680 6.98 13.07 3.71
C ALA A 680 7.03 12.58 5.15
N ASP A 681 7.47 13.43 6.08
CA ASP A 681 7.18 13.18 7.49
C ASP A 681 5.66 13.34 7.72
N VAL A 682 5.07 14.49 7.35
CA VAL A 682 3.62 14.72 7.33
C VAL A 682 3.14 15.41 6.06
N MET A 683 2.04 14.88 5.51
CA MET A 683 1.19 15.55 4.52
C MET A 683 0.07 16.33 5.23
N PHE A 684 -0.12 17.61 4.91
CA PHE A 684 -1.25 18.35 5.47
C PHE A 684 -2.57 17.87 4.87
N SER A 685 -3.60 17.71 5.71
CA SER A 685 -4.98 17.82 5.24
C SER A 685 -5.26 19.29 4.89
N VAL A 686 -5.37 19.59 3.59
CA VAL A 686 -5.57 20.94 3.07
C VAL A 686 -7.05 21.29 3.07
N ILE A 687 -7.45 22.17 3.98
CA ILE A 687 -8.81 22.73 4.05
C ILE A 687 -8.81 24.06 3.30
N ASN A 688 -8.94 23.97 1.98
CA ASN A 688 -9.04 25.15 1.12
C ASN A 688 -10.47 25.69 1.09
N LEU A 689 -10.69 26.82 1.77
CA LEU A 689 -12.01 27.45 1.86
C LEU A 689 -12.36 28.31 0.63
N ASN A 690 -11.39 28.61 -0.25
CA ASN A 690 -11.58 29.44 -1.44
C ASN A 690 -10.90 28.82 -2.69
N PRO A 691 -11.26 27.59 -3.11
CA PRO A 691 -10.58 26.87 -4.20
C PRO A 691 -10.75 27.52 -5.58
N GLU A 692 -11.73 28.41 -5.77
CA GLU A 692 -11.88 29.19 -7.01
C GLU A 692 -10.83 30.32 -7.13
N SER A 693 -10.18 30.73 -6.04
CA SER A 693 -9.29 31.89 -5.99
C SER A 693 -7.90 31.58 -5.45
N VAL A 694 -7.71 30.41 -4.82
CA VAL A 694 -6.41 29.92 -4.35
C VAL A 694 -6.26 28.44 -4.72
N ASN A 695 -5.18 28.09 -5.39
CA ASN A 695 -4.78 26.71 -5.64
C ASN A 695 -3.52 26.40 -4.82
N ILE A 696 -3.56 25.31 -4.04
CA ILE A 696 -2.40 24.77 -3.33
C ILE A 696 -1.93 23.57 -4.14
N SER A 697 -0.68 23.59 -4.58
CA SER A 697 -0.05 22.48 -5.32
C SER A 697 0.90 21.65 -4.46
N LYS A 698 1.36 22.19 -3.33
CA LYS A 698 2.11 21.46 -2.30
C LYS A 698 1.80 22.02 -0.92
N ALA A 699 1.64 21.14 0.06
CA ALA A 699 1.63 21.48 1.49
C ALA A 699 2.15 20.27 2.28
N TYR A 700 3.29 20.40 2.97
CA TYR A 700 3.86 19.34 3.82
C TYR A 700 4.73 19.91 4.95
N ILE A 701 5.11 19.08 5.91
CA ILE A 701 6.08 19.41 6.95
C ILE A 701 7.34 18.55 6.78
N GLU A 702 8.50 19.18 6.90
CA GLU A 702 9.81 18.53 6.94
C GLU A 702 10.81 19.40 7.73
N ASN A 703 11.71 18.79 8.51
CA ASN A 703 12.80 19.49 9.21
C ASN A 703 12.34 20.74 10.03
N ASN A 704 11.24 20.61 10.79
CA ASN A 704 10.60 21.68 11.58
C ASN A 704 9.96 22.84 10.77
N LYS A 705 9.90 22.74 9.45
CA LYS A 705 9.30 23.74 8.56
C LYS A 705 8.08 23.19 7.84
N ALA A 706 7.06 24.03 7.71
CA ALA A 706 5.98 23.80 6.76
C ALA A 706 6.32 24.46 5.41
N TYR A 707 6.21 23.69 4.34
CA TYR A 707 6.46 24.13 2.97
C TYR A 707 5.15 24.19 2.20
N ILE A 708 4.88 25.33 1.57
CA ILE A 708 3.62 25.61 0.87
C ILE A 708 3.95 26.16 -0.52
N THR A 709 3.49 25.50 -1.57
CA THR A 709 3.46 26.05 -2.94
C THR A 709 2.02 26.36 -3.31
N HIS A 710 1.76 27.59 -3.74
CA HIS A 710 0.43 28.05 -4.12
C HIS A 710 0.42 29.02 -5.30
N SER A 711 -0.77 29.20 -5.87
CA SER A 711 -1.12 30.35 -6.71
C SER A 711 -2.43 30.96 -6.23
N SER A 712 -2.55 32.29 -6.27
CA SER A 712 -3.67 33.02 -5.67
C SER A 712 -4.04 34.28 -6.43
N GLN A 713 -5.33 34.63 -6.40
CA GLN A 713 -5.88 35.87 -6.95
C GLN A 713 -6.12 36.92 -5.86
N GLY A 714 -5.04 37.38 -5.22
CA GLY A 714 -5.10 38.44 -4.21
C GLY A 714 -4.29 38.11 -2.95
N GLU A 715 -4.61 38.77 -1.85
CA GLU A 715 -3.91 38.55 -0.58
C GLU A 715 -4.49 37.31 0.13
N VAL A 716 -3.66 36.29 0.31
CA VAL A 716 -4.01 35.06 1.03
C VAL A 716 -3.33 35.05 2.39
N THR A 717 -4.02 34.53 3.39
CA THR A 717 -3.44 34.18 4.69
C THR A 717 -3.52 32.69 4.90
N PHE A 718 -2.40 32.12 5.32
CA PHE A 718 -2.25 30.71 5.66
C PHE A 718 -2.32 30.53 7.16
N VAL A 719 -3.02 29.49 7.58
CA VAL A 719 -3.19 29.13 8.99
C VAL A 719 -2.80 27.66 9.15
N ILE A 720 -1.69 27.43 9.83
CA ILE A 720 -1.27 26.11 10.28
C ILE A 720 -1.75 25.95 11.72
N ALA A 721 -2.68 25.04 11.93
CA ALA A 721 -3.19 24.71 13.24
C ALA A 721 -2.60 23.38 13.71
N LYS A 722 -1.85 23.41 14.81
CA LYS A 722 -1.28 22.25 15.50
C LYS A 722 -2.31 21.73 16.51
N TYR A 723 -2.76 20.50 16.36
CA TYR A 723 -3.69 19.84 17.30
C TYR A 723 -3.01 18.69 18.04
N LYS A 724 -3.13 18.61 19.35
CA LYS A 724 -2.68 17.48 20.16
C LYS A 724 -3.89 16.87 20.88
N ASP A 725 -4.05 15.56 20.82
CA ASP A 725 -5.22 14.84 21.38
C ASP A 725 -6.58 15.40 20.92
N ASN A 726 -6.69 15.74 19.63
CA ASN A 726 -7.82 16.46 19.01
C ASN A 726 -8.14 17.85 19.59
N LYS A 727 -7.29 18.42 20.46
CA LYS A 727 -7.41 19.80 20.97
C LYS A 727 -6.43 20.71 20.23
N LEU A 728 -6.88 21.92 19.91
CA LEU A 728 -6.02 22.94 19.31
C LEU A 728 -4.93 23.36 20.32
N GLU A 729 -3.67 23.13 19.99
CA GLU A 729 -2.52 23.48 20.84
C GLU A 729 -1.95 24.85 20.45
N SER A 730 -1.78 25.10 19.15
CA SER A 730 -1.30 26.39 18.64
C SER A 730 -1.75 26.66 17.22
N ILE A 731 -1.77 27.95 16.85
CA ILE A 731 -1.99 28.43 15.49
C ILE A 731 -0.80 29.27 15.06
N ILE A 732 -0.26 28.97 13.89
CA ILE A 732 0.68 29.83 13.17
C ILE A 732 -0.11 30.46 12.01
N THR A 733 -0.19 31.79 12.01
CA THR A 733 -0.82 32.57 10.94
C THR A 733 0.25 33.32 10.16
N LYS A 734 0.30 33.12 8.85
CA LYS A 734 1.30 33.75 7.96
C LYS A 734 0.60 34.25 6.71
N LYS A 735 0.71 35.55 6.43
CA LYS A 735 0.28 36.13 5.16
C LYS A 735 1.22 35.68 4.03
N ALA A 736 0.67 35.39 2.86
CA ALA A 736 1.42 35.01 1.69
C ALA A 736 2.34 36.15 1.20
N ASP A 737 3.63 35.86 1.05
CA ASP A 737 4.67 36.77 0.57
C ASP A 737 5.37 36.30 -0.73
N SER A 738 5.29 35.00 -1.05
CA SER A 738 5.77 34.41 -2.31
C SER A 738 4.92 33.21 -2.74
N SER A 739 5.05 32.73 -3.99
CA SER A 739 4.34 31.52 -4.47
C SER A 739 4.72 30.28 -3.65
N ASP A 740 6.01 30.18 -3.35
CA ASP A 740 6.63 29.12 -2.56
C ASP A 740 7.07 29.72 -1.23
N MET A 741 6.64 29.11 -0.13
CA MET A 741 6.81 29.63 1.21
C MET A 741 7.34 28.56 2.16
N GLU A 742 8.25 29.00 3.02
CA GLU A 742 8.70 28.26 4.19
C GLU A 742 8.15 28.95 5.45
N ILE A 743 7.50 28.18 6.32
CA ILE A 743 7.00 28.65 7.61
C ILE A 743 7.66 27.82 8.71
N GLU A 744 8.51 28.45 9.49
CA GLU A 744 9.08 27.86 10.71
C GLU A 744 7.96 27.52 11.70
N LEU A 745 7.95 26.28 12.19
CA LEU A 745 7.02 25.86 13.23
C LEU A 745 7.57 26.30 14.59
N SER A 746 6.97 27.34 15.19
CA SER A 746 7.50 28.05 16.36
C SER A 746 7.52 27.25 17.68
N GLY A 747 7.28 25.95 17.64
CA GLY A 747 7.47 24.98 18.73
C GLY A 747 8.15 23.69 18.28
N GLY A 748 8.79 23.68 17.11
CA GLY A 748 9.24 22.46 16.42
C GLY A 748 8.08 21.67 15.80
N PHE A 749 8.44 20.70 14.97
CA PHE A 749 7.53 19.69 14.45
C PHE A 749 7.43 18.54 15.46
N ASP A 750 6.52 18.70 16.43
CA ASP A 750 6.04 17.59 17.24
C ASP A 750 5.11 16.76 16.37
N ARG A 751 5.60 15.65 15.82
CA ARG A 751 4.84 14.78 14.92
C ARG A 751 3.56 14.24 15.63
N ASN A 752 3.39 14.23 16.97
CA ASN A 752 2.16 13.67 17.61
C ASN A 752 0.92 14.48 17.28
N CYS A 753 1.16 15.67 16.75
CA CYS A 753 0.14 16.65 16.59
C CYS A 753 -0.37 16.54 15.16
N THR A 754 -1.68 16.40 15.00
CA THR A 754 -2.29 16.57 13.68
C THR A 754 -2.14 18.02 13.27
N TYR A 755 -1.44 18.28 12.18
CA TYR A 755 -1.35 19.62 11.59
C TYR A 755 -2.40 19.76 10.50
N LYS A 756 -3.29 20.76 10.63
CA LYS A 756 -4.26 21.12 9.59
C LYS A 756 -3.86 22.43 8.92
N PHE A 757 -3.96 22.46 7.60
CA PHE A 757 -3.61 23.63 6.80
C PHE A 757 -4.87 24.28 6.25
N PHE A 758 -5.17 25.50 6.70
CA PHE A 758 -6.31 26.27 6.21
C PHE A 758 -5.85 27.42 5.31
N VAL A 759 -6.59 27.61 4.22
CA VAL A 759 -6.33 28.64 3.20
C VAL A 759 -7.44 29.68 3.24
N TRP A 760 -7.10 30.95 3.49
CA TRP A 760 -8.07 32.01 3.76
C TRP A 760 -7.81 33.25 2.88
N ASP A 761 -8.80 33.64 2.06
CA ASP A 761 -8.92 34.99 1.48
C ASP A 761 -9.75 35.87 2.42
N LEU A 762 -9.16 36.98 2.87
CA LEU A 762 -9.72 37.89 3.88
C LEU A 762 -10.97 38.65 3.39
N LYS A 763 -11.29 38.62 2.09
CA LYS A 763 -12.34 39.50 1.50
C LYS A 763 -13.77 38.97 1.50
N ASN A 764 -13.99 37.67 1.73
CA ASN A 764 -15.21 37.01 1.23
C ASN A 764 -16.10 36.26 2.24
N LEU A 765 -15.91 36.37 3.58
CA LEU A 765 -16.71 35.57 4.53
C LEU A 765 -17.01 36.14 5.93
N PHE A 766 -17.99 35.48 6.58
CA PHE A 766 -18.68 35.79 7.84
C PHE A 766 -17.81 35.89 9.10
N PRO A 767 -18.28 36.60 10.15
CA PRO A 767 -17.38 37.26 11.10
C PRO A 767 -16.61 36.29 12.02
N TYR A 768 -15.34 36.08 11.65
CA TYR A 768 -14.09 36.16 12.44
C TYR A 768 -13.95 35.57 13.86
N THR A 769 -14.99 35.42 14.69
CA THR A 769 -14.82 35.19 16.14
C THR A 769 -15.17 33.78 16.63
N LYS A 770 -16.00 33.01 15.91
CA LYS A 770 -16.38 31.62 16.28
C LYS A 770 -15.62 30.51 15.53
N LEU A 771 -14.81 30.85 14.52
CA LEU A 771 -14.07 29.88 13.70
C LEU A 771 -12.67 29.55 14.23
N ALA A 772 -12.20 30.29 15.23
CA ALA A 772 -10.89 30.11 15.88
C ALA A 772 -10.98 29.41 17.25
N SER A 773 -12.20 29.06 17.68
CA SER A 773 -12.55 28.37 18.94
C SER A 773 -13.21 27.04 18.64
#